data_AF-A0A2G6UL54-F1
#
_entry.id   AF-A0A2G6UL54-F1
#
_cell.length_a   1.000
_cell.length_b   1.000
_cell.length_c   1.000
_cell.angle_alpha   90.00
_cell.angle_beta   90.00
_cell.angle_gamma   90.00
#
_symmetry.space_group_name_H-M   'P 1'
#
loop_
_entity.id
_entity.type
_entity.pdbx_description
1 polymer ?
#
loop_
_entity_poly.entity_id
_entity_poly.type
_entity_poly.pdbx_seq_one_letter_code
_entity_poly.pdbx_strand_id
1 'polypeptide(L)'
;MEKTLVQQTKLTEKAQEITVRILLNGMLREIGNGKFYQGVPKYDSLTAEALQNSTYPLHIRFELKKSEVFLFAPVSYRSESAFHDYGTALWVVDHKNQKVSEPDVDQLTELVYRELSEQFSQKGLDLFTKRIHSSLRNLEMIMQEGLQDKDALTYSFLESEQQLPVGHNLHPFTKARMGFSREEQLLYGPEFNRGIQLEYFLVNKNSVQENSVLDIPYSEFLEEIVSLPEDLEPDYLIEGEKRSDFYVVPCHPWEASYLLSTENGSEMISNRTLIHIGALGEEFYSTSSIRSMYSADIPWMPKFSLNVLLTGSIRINTEKDLKRGYASALWRKHAGASFEKDFNQFKLLLEPVTLGVYHNDKNIESLNLLIRENPFLPEDKILLLARLCQDEPANGQNFVQQFFKDVSGKLGTGLEESVTIWFEKYIKLLITPLNHLFSHYGMAPEAHQQNLLIKLDDQLLPQTLYVRDAQGYLLKESAREQYIDLAKEYPEIEDLFIRDERLLDIISYHVLVSNLSALIASLGKTGWASERALINILHNEFEQIHQHTPSDFTRYALKNRHWGTKTNFKAVANEIDGITSAGAISYAKVPNLLYQYYFSDQLIQPKGKEVFFSRYFQKDDVTITMRPMDLDEDLEMLHEWFNREHAIKIWQMNWPIDELETYYRLMLPSDESHSYIVLSNGEPSCNIEVYWPCRDIVGDYYEVMPTDYGTHQFIAPTDPKKKFVSPSTQSMVDYVFAQPEVGKMVGEGSVDSLASMMNKAHVGFKVDKVIEMPHKKANLNFCYREWYWEKFPQNKDVEFTVKITEHE
;
A
#
# COMPACT_ATOMS: atom_id res chain seq x y z
N MET A 1 -22.61 32.33 -12.65
CA MET A 1 -23.54 31.53 -11.83
C MET A 1 -23.64 30.11 -12.40
N GLU A 2 -24.18 29.91 -13.61
CA GLU A 2 -24.31 28.57 -14.22
C GLU A 2 -22.97 27.85 -14.47
N LYS A 3 -21.95 28.56 -15.01
CA LYS A 3 -20.58 28.02 -15.15
C LYS A 3 -19.93 27.64 -13.80
N THR A 4 -20.19 28.44 -12.76
CA THR A 4 -19.67 28.23 -11.40
C THR A 4 -20.32 27.02 -10.75
N LEU A 5 -21.64 26.85 -10.94
CA LEU A 5 -22.40 25.70 -10.43
C LEU A 5 -21.94 24.40 -11.10
N VAL A 6 -21.77 24.40 -12.43
CA VAL A 6 -21.27 23.24 -13.18
C VAL A 6 -19.84 22.86 -12.76
N GLN A 7 -18.97 23.84 -12.50
CA GLN A 7 -17.62 23.57 -12.02
C GLN A 7 -17.63 23.00 -10.59
N GLN A 8 -18.48 23.52 -9.72
CA GLN A 8 -18.64 23.02 -8.35
C GLN A 8 -19.13 21.56 -8.34
N THR A 9 -20.13 21.23 -9.17
CA THR A 9 -20.63 19.86 -9.31
C THR A 9 -19.53 18.87 -9.74
N LYS A 10 -18.69 19.24 -10.71
CA LYS A 10 -17.58 18.39 -11.16
C LYS A 10 -16.54 18.12 -10.08
N LEU A 11 -16.25 19.10 -9.22
CA LEU A 11 -15.28 18.95 -8.13
C LEU A 11 -15.83 18.06 -7.02
N THR A 12 -17.12 18.18 -6.70
CA THR A 12 -17.81 17.26 -5.79
C THR A 12 -17.78 15.82 -6.30
N GLU A 13 -18.14 15.59 -7.57
CA GLU A 13 -18.07 14.26 -8.20
C GLU A 13 -16.67 13.66 -8.10
N LYS A 14 -15.63 14.47 -8.35
CA LYS A 14 -14.24 14.01 -8.25
C LYS A 14 -13.82 13.68 -6.82
N ALA A 15 -14.22 14.50 -5.85
CA ALA A 15 -13.94 14.23 -4.44
C ALA A 15 -14.60 12.92 -3.97
N GLN A 16 -15.81 12.64 -4.46
CA GLN A 16 -16.50 11.38 -4.23
C GLN A 16 -15.78 10.21 -4.90
N GLU A 17 -15.39 10.32 -6.17
CA GLU A 17 -14.63 9.28 -6.90
C GLU A 17 -13.35 8.88 -6.15
N ILE A 18 -12.56 9.86 -5.71
CA ILE A 18 -11.33 9.62 -4.94
C ILE A 18 -11.64 8.93 -3.61
N THR A 19 -12.67 9.39 -2.91
CA THR A 19 -13.08 8.81 -1.62
C THR A 19 -13.52 7.37 -1.78
N VAL A 20 -14.38 7.09 -2.76
CA VAL A 20 -14.84 5.74 -3.11
C VAL A 20 -13.67 4.84 -3.44
N ARG A 21 -12.72 5.29 -4.29
CA ARG A 21 -11.53 4.51 -4.62
C ARG A 21 -10.70 4.17 -3.39
N ILE A 22 -10.48 5.13 -2.50
CA ILE A 22 -9.75 4.91 -1.24
C ILE A 22 -10.47 3.86 -0.39
N LEU A 23 -11.80 3.94 -0.26
CA LEU A 23 -12.60 2.98 0.50
C LEU A 23 -12.48 1.56 -0.05
N LEU A 24 -12.66 1.39 -1.36
CA LEU A 24 -12.63 0.08 -2.03
C LEU A 24 -11.25 -0.55 -2.01
N ASN A 25 -10.19 0.21 -2.34
CA ASN A 25 -8.82 -0.29 -2.29
C ASN A 25 -8.37 -0.60 -0.85
N GLY A 26 -8.84 0.18 0.13
CA GLY A 26 -8.61 -0.08 1.56
C GLY A 26 -9.20 -1.40 2.03
N MET A 27 -10.48 -1.63 1.71
CA MET A 27 -11.19 -2.87 2.02
C MET A 27 -10.53 -4.07 1.32
N LEU A 28 -10.15 -3.92 0.05
CA LEU A 28 -9.44 -4.96 -0.70
C LEU A 28 -8.11 -5.35 -0.04
N ARG A 29 -7.27 -4.37 0.35
CA ARG A 29 -5.97 -4.64 0.97
C ARG A 29 -6.06 -5.26 2.36
N GLU A 30 -7.04 -4.84 3.16
CA GLU A 30 -7.09 -5.22 4.57
C GLU A 30 -7.92 -6.49 4.82
N ILE A 31 -8.89 -6.79 3.96
CA ILE A 31 -9.81 -7.92 4.12
C ILE A 31 -9.63 -8.96 2.99
N GLY A 32 -9.21 -8.55 1.79
CA GLY A 32 -9.10 -9.45 0.64
C GLY A 32 -10.45 -10.00 0.15
N ASN A 33 -11.54 -9.26 0.38
CA ASN A 33 -12.91 -9.71 0.07
C ASN A 33 -13.40 -9.37 -1.36
N GLY A 34 -12.52 -8.85 -2.22
CA GLY A 34 -12.82 -8.52 -3.61
C GLY A 34 -12.17 -9.50 -4.58
N LYS A 35 -12.91 -9.89 -5.62
CA LYS A 35 -12.41 -10.70 -6.75
C LYS A 35 -12.82 -10.06 -8.07
N PHE A 36 -11.95 -10.16 -9.09
CA PHE A 36 -12.33 -9.74 -10.44
C PHE A 36 -13.53 -10.55 -10.94
N TYR A 37 -14.39 -9.90 -11.72
CA TYR A 37 -15.60 -10.47 -12.30
C TYR A 37 -15.77 -9.93 -13.71
N GLN A 38 -15.94 -10.83 -14.70
CA GLN A 38 -16.04 -10.43 -16.11
C GLN A 38 -17.45 -10.54 -16.69
N GLY A 39 -17.83 -9.51 -17.46
CA GLY A 39 -19.04 -9.48 -18.28
C GLY A 39 -20.36 -9.44 -17.49
N VAL A 40 -21.45 -9.66 -18.23
CA VAL A 40 -22.82 -9.68 -17.69
C VAL A 40 -23.30 -11.14 -17.65
N PRO A 41 -23.79 -11.66 -16.51
CA PRO A 41 -24.25 -13.04 -16.43
C PRO A 41 -25.53 -13.29 -17.24
N LYS A 42 -25.67 -14.53 -17.74
CA LYS A 42 -26.83 -15.02 -18.48
C LYS A 42 -27.88 -15.66 -17.56
N TYR A 43 -27.45 -16.32 -16.49
CA TYR A 43 -28.32 -17.12 -15.61
C TYR A 43 -28.59 -16.48 -14.25
N ASP A 44 -27.77 -15.52 -13.80
CA ASP A 44 -28.09 -14.65 -12.66
C ASP A 44 -28.75 -13.36 -13.15
N SER A 45 -30.08 -13.34 -13.23
CA SER A 45 -30.84 -12.20 -13.73
C SER A 45 -30.68 -10.93 -12.89
N LEU A 46 -30.45 -11.07 -11.58
CA LEU A 46 -30.34 -9.94 -10.67
C LEU A 46 -28.98 -9.24 -10.83
N THR A 47 -27.91 -10.02 -10.90
CA THR A 47 -26.58 -9.47 -11.25
C THR A 47 -26.55 -8.95 -12.70
N ALA A 48 -27.27 -9.59 -13.62
CA ALA A 48 -27.41 -9.09 -14.99
C ALA A 48 -28.08 -7.71 -15.04
N GLU A 49 -29.14 -7.49 -14.25
CA GLU A 49 -29.81 -6.19 -14.12
C GLU A 49 -28.85 -5.09 -13.67
N ALA A 50 -27.95 -5.40 -12.73
CA ALA A 50 -26.92 -4.48 -12.26
C ALA A 50 -25.90 -4.15 -13.37
N LEU A 51 -25.34 -5.18 -14.01
CA LEU A 51 -24.17 -5.03 -14.86
C LEU A 51 -24.49 -4.71 -16.33
N GLN A 52 -25.72 -4.93 -16.81
CA GLN A 52 -26.12 -4.64 -18.20
C GLN A 52 -25.95 -3.15 -18.59
N ASN A 53 -26.00 -2.25 -17.61
CA ASN A 53 -25.82 -0.81 -17.81
C ASN A 53 -24.36 -0.36 -17.64
N SER A 54 -23.46 -1.26 -17.25
CA SER A 54 -22.03 -0.98 -17.16
C SER A 54 -21.42 -0.86 -18.56
N THR A 55 -20.65 0.20 -18.79
CA THR A 55 -19.80 0.32 -19.98
C THR A 55 -18.46 -0.40 -19.84
N TYR A 56 -18.16 -0.93 -18.65
CA TYR A 56 -16.93 -1.66 -18.35
C TYR A 56 -17.14 -3.17 -18.46
N PRO A 57 -16.24 -3.92 -19.12
CA PRO A 57 -16.32 -5.37 -19.23
C PRO A 57 -15.79 -6.12 -17.99
N LEU A 58 -15.09 -5.40 -17.10
CA LEU A 58 -14.45 -5.95 -15.91
C LEU A 58 -14.89 -5.18 -14.67
N HIS A 59 -15.20 -5.93 -13.61
CA HIS A 59 -15.58 -5.41 -12.29
C HIS A 59 -14.73 -6.09 -11.21
N ILE A 60 -14.69 -5.49 -10.02
CA ILE A 60 -14.39 -6.23 -8.79
C ILE A 60 -15.71 -6.46 -8.07
N ARG A 61 -16.01 -7.73 -7.78
CA ARG A 61 -17.10 -8.15 -6.91
C ARG A 61 -16.57 -8.30 -5.50
N PHE A 62 -17.01 -7.42 -4.61
CA PHE A 62 -16.78 -7.51 -3.17
C PHE A 62 -17.89 -8.33 -2.51
N GLU A 63 -17.49 -9.33 -1.74
CA GLU A 63 -18.40 -10.09 -0.89
C GLU A 63 -18.49 -9.42 0.49
N LEU A 64 -19.66 -8.83 0.80
CA LEU A 64 -19.90 -8.15 2.08
C LEU A 64 -20.68 -9.07 3.01
N LYS A 65 -19.96 -9.97 3.68
CA LYS A 65 -20.54 -11.08 4.45
C LYS A 65 -21.44 -10.61 5.59
N LYS A 66 -21.12 -9.49 6.24
CA LYS A 66 -21.92 -8.97 7.36
C LYS A 66 -23.21 -8.28 6.92
N SER A 67 -23.26 -7.83 5.66
CA SER A 67 -24.46 -7.26 5.05
C SER A 67 -25.24 -8.28 4.22
N GLU A 68 -24.64 -9.44 3.93
CA GLU A 68 -25.19 -10.48 3.04
C GLU A 68 -25.48 -9.96 1.62
N VAL A 69 -24.63 -9.08 1.09
CA VAL A 69 -24.77 -8.49 -0.26
C VAL A 69 -23.46 -8.57 -1.04
N PHE A 70 -23.56 -8.42 -2.36
CA PHE A 70 -22.41 -8.22 -3.25
C PHE A 70 -22.33 -6.76 -3.70
N LEU A 71 -21.14 -6.19 -3.69
CA LEU A 71 -20.87 -4.86 -4.25
C LEU A 71 -19.99 -5.02 -5.50
N PHE A 72 -20.47 -4.53 -6.64
CA PHE A 72 -19.74 -4.53 -7.90
C PHE A 72 -19.19 -3.14 -8.19
N ALA A 73 -17.88 -3.06 -8.38
CA ALA A 73 -17.19 -1.84 -8.77
C ALA A 73 -16.55 -2.02 -10.16
N PRO A 74 -16.93 -1.23 -11.17
CA PRO A 74 -16.31 -1.31 -12.50
C PRO A 74 -14.84 -0.94 -12.44
N VAL A 75 -13.98 -1.67 -13.14
CA VAL A 75 -12.53 -1.46 -13.14
C VAL A 75 -12.14 -0.62 -14.34
N SER A 76 -11.71 0.62 -14.10
CA SER A 76 -11.17 1.51 -15.14
C SER A 76 -9.65 1.36 -15.29
N TYR A 77 -8.96 0.92 -14.23
CA TYR A 77 -7.54 0.56 -14.27
C TYR A 77 -7.26 -0.65 -13.37
N ARG A 78 -6.72 -1.72 -13.97
CA ARG A 78 -6.24 -2.90 -13.26
C ARG A 78 -4.76 -2.71 -12.90
N SER A 79 -4.49 -2.43 -11.62
CA SER A 79 -3.14 -2.49 -11.06
C SER A 79 -2.72 -3.94 -10.75
N GLU A 80 -1.42 -4.23 -10.85
CA GLU A 80 -0.80 -5.48 -10.38
C GLU A 80 -0.70 -5.53 -8.86
N SER A 81 -0.81 -4.36 -8.24
CA SER A 81 -0.96 -4.16 -6.82
C SER A 81 -2.40 -3.78 -6.47
N ALA A 82 -2.73 -3.66 -5.19
CA ALA A 82 -4.09 -3.33 -4.76
C ALA A 82 -4.37 -1.81 -4.80
N PHE A 83 -4.06 -1.15 -5.93
CA PHE A 83 -4.24 0.28 -6.19
C PHE A 83 -5.04 0.53 -7.49
N HIS A 84 -6.17 -0.17 -7.65
CA HIS A 84 -7.04 -0.08 -8.82
C HIS A 84 -7.72 1.29 -8.95
N ASP A 85 -8.14 1.64 -10.17
CA ASP A 85 -9.12 2.71 -10.40
C ASP A 85 -10.48 2.13 -10.79
N TYR A 86 -11.53 2.83 -10.38
CA TYR A 86 -12.91 2.41 -10.56
C TYR A 86 -13.71 3.38 -11.44
N GLY A 87 -14.72 2.86 -12.12
CA GLY A 87 -15.74 3.67 -12.79
C GLY A 87 -16.76 4.27 -11.80
N THR A 88 -17.63 5.15 -12.29
CA THR A 88 -18.49 6.02 -11.45
C THR A 88 -19.78 5.38 -10.94
N ALA A 89 -20.21 4.22 -11.46
CA ALA A 89 -21.43 3.55 -11.04
C ALA A 89 -21.10 2.28 -10.27
N LEU A 90 -21.44 2.23 -8.99
CA LEU A 90 -21.34 1.02 -8.16
C LEU A 90 -22.69 0.32 -8.11
N TRP A 91 -22.70 -0.99 -7.91
CA TRP A 91 -23.96 -1.74 -7.76
C TRP A 91 -23.93 -2.65 -6.54
N VAL A 92 -24.90 -2.46 -5.66
CA VAL A 92 -25.21 -3.41 -4.58
C VAL A 92 -26.26 -4.38 -5.10
N VAL A 93 -25.93 -5.66 -5.07
CA VAL A 93 -26.81 -6.77 -5.44
C VAL A 93 -27.16 -7.56 -4.18
N ASP A 94 -28.43 -7.53 -3.82
CA ASP A 94 -28.99 -8.19 -2.65
C ASP A 94 -29.91 -9.33 -3.10
N HIS A 95 -29.33 -10.53 -3.24
CA HIS A 95 -30.06 -11.75 -3.63
C HIS A 95 -31.12 -12.14 -2.61
N LYS A 96 -30.96 -11.80 -1.33
CA LYS A 96 -31.93 -12.14 -0.28
C LYS A 96 -33.23 -11.36 -0.43
N ASN A 97 -33.11 -10.07 -0.74
CA ASN A 97 -34.26 -9.17 -0.93
C ASN A 97 -34.63 -8.95 -2.40
N GLN A 98 -33.95 -9.62 -3.34
CA GLN A 98 -34.16 -9.51 -4.79
C GLN A 98 -34.11 -8.06 -5.27
N LYS A 99 -33.06 -7.34 -4.87
CA LYS A 99 -32.90 -5.91 -5.13
C LYS A 99 -31.52 -5.57 -5.67
N VAL A 100 -31.50 -4.72 -6.68
CA VAL A 100 -30.31 -4.00 -7.14
C VAL A 100 -30.45 -2.51 -6.79
N SER A 101 -29.37 -1.89 -6.34
CA SER A 101 -29.32 -0.44 -6.14
C SER A 101 -27.91 0.10 -6.31
N GLU A 102 -27.80 1.35 -6.76
CA GLU A 102 -26.56 2.11 -6.74
C GLU A 102 -26.40 2.77 -5.37
N PRO A 103 -25.31 2.48 -4.61
CA PRO A 103 -25.10 3.07 -3.31
C PRO A 103 -24.60 4.51 -3.45
N ASP A 104 -25.20 5.43 -2.70
CA ASP A 104 -24.55 6.72 -2.45
C ASP A 104 -23.35 6.55 -1.50
N VAL A 105 -22.61 7.64 -1.25
CA VAL A 105 -21.42 7.60 -0.41
C VAL A 105 -21.74 7.19 1.04
N ASP A 106 -22.92 7.53 1.57
CA ASP A 106 -23.30 7.21 2.94
C ASP A 106 -23.65 5.73 3.07
N GLN A 107 -24.38 5.20 2.10
CA GLN A 107 -24.67 3.77 2.00
C GLN A 107 -23.40 2.94 1.82
N LEU A 108 -22.47 3.39 0.96
CA LEU A 108 -21.16 2.74 0.82
C LEU A 108 -20.36 2.81 2.13
N THR A 109 -20.37 3.95 2.80
CA THR A 109 -19.70 4.15 4.09
C THR A 109 -20.23 3.20 5.16
N GLU A 110 -21.55 3.03 5.24
CA GLU A 110 -22.17 2.07 6.16
C GLU A 110 -21.75 0.62 5.84
N LEU A 111 -21.80 0.23 4.57
CA LEU A 111 -21.39 -1.10 4.12
C LEU A 111 -19.93 -1.40 4.49
N VAL A 112 -19.03 -0.45 4.21
CA VAL A 112 -17.60 -0.56 4.52
C VAL A 112 -17.36 -0.61 6.04
N TYR A 113 -17.97 0.30 6.81
CA TYR A 113 -17.85 0.30 8.27
C TYR A 113 -18.36 -1.01 8.87
N ARG A 114 -19.52 -1.51 8.42
CA ARG A 114 -20.08 -2.75 8.90
C ARG A 114 -19.14 -3.92 8.64
N GLU A 115 -18.56 -3.99 7.44
CA GLU A 115 -17.63 -5.07 7.07
C GLU A 115 -16.33 -5.02 7.91
N LEU A 116 -15.79 -3.83 8.17
CA LEU A 116 -14.53 -3.63 8.92
C LEU A 116 -14.65 -3.68 10.44
N SER A 117 -15.76 -3.22 11.01
CA SER A 117 -15.98 -3.16 12.47
C SER A 117 -16.12 -4.56 13.05
N GLU A 118 -15.42 -4.86 14.14
CA GLU A 118 -15.55 -6.16 14.81
C GLU A 118 -16.92 -6.31 15.48
N GLN A 119 -17.45 -5.22 16.01
CA GLN A 119 -18.81 -5.12 16.55
C GLN A 119 -19.48 -3.88 16.00
N PHE A 120 -20.62 -4.06 15.33
CA PHE A 120 -21.39 -2.94 14.82
C PHE A 120 -21.96 -2.10 15.97
N SER A 121 -21.79 -0.79 15.88
CA SER A 121 -22.45 0.19 16.76
C SER A 121 -22.88 1.41 15.95
N GLN A 122 -24.07 1.95 16.28
CA GLN A 122 -24.57 3.16 15.62
C GLN A 122 -23.65 4.36 15.89
N LYS A 123 -23.17 4.51 17.13
CA LYS A 123 -22.25 5.60 17.51
C LYS A 123 -20.95 5.57 16.69
N GLY A 124 -20.36 4.38 16.49
CA GLY A 124 -19.14 4.24 15.71
C GLY A 124 -19.38 4.51 14.22
N LEU A 125 -20.53 4.08 13.67
CA LEU A 125 -20.95 4.42 12.31
C LEU A 125 -21.10 5.93 12.14
N ASP A 126 -21.80 6.60 13.06
CA ASP A 126 -22.02 8.05 13.01
C ASP A 126 -20.67 8.81 13.03
N LEU A 127 -19.71 8.36 13.85
CA LEU A 127 -18.37 8.94 13.90
C LEU A 127 -17.58 8.69 12.60
N PHE A 128 -17.64 7.48 12.06
CA PHE A 128 -16.98 7.11 10.82
C PHE A 128 -17.52 7.94 9.65
N THR A 129 -18.85 8.02 9.49
CA THR A 129 -19.53 8.83 8.47
C THR A 129 -19.19 10.31 8.61
N LYS A 130 -19.23 10.85 9.84
CA LYS A 130 -18.85 12.26 10.09
C LYS A 130 -17.43 12.58 9.61
N ARG A 131 -16.49 11.63 9.75
CA ARG A 131 -15.09 11.80 9.30
C ARG A 131 -14.96 11.66 7.79
N ILE A 132 -15.71 10.76 7.13
CA ILE A 132 -15.80 10.71 5.66
C ILE A 132 -16.31 12.04 5.11
N HIS A 133 -17.40 12.57 5.68
CA HIS A 133 -17.94 13.87 5.27
C HIS A 133 -16.96 15.02 5.49
N SER A 134 -16.22 15.00 6.60
CA SER A 134 -15.15 16.00 6.82
C SER A 134 -14.07 15.89 5.74
N SER A 135 -13.65 14.68 5.38
CA SER A 135 -12.65 14.46 4.32
C SER A 135 -13.14 14.98 2.97
N LEU A 136 -14.40 14.67 2.60
CA LEU A 136 -15.00 15.13 1.34
C LEU A 136 -15.06 16.65 1.25
N ARG A 137 -15.62 17.33 2.28
CA ARG A 137 -15.70 18.79 2.29
C ARG A 137 -14.33 19.45 2.19
N ASN A 138 -13.34 18.90 2.87
CA ASN A 138 -11.98 19.43 2.84
C ASN A 138 -11.33 19.20 1.47
N LEU A 139 -11.55 18.04 0.86
CA LEU A 139 -11.04 17.74 -0.48
C LEU A 139 -11.65 18.68 -1.54
N GLU A 140 -12.97 18.91 -1.49
CA GLU A 140 -13.65 19.87 -2.35
C GLU A 140 -13.09 21.30 -2.20
N MET A 141 -12.94 21.75 -0.95
CA MET A 141 -12.37 23.07 -0.65
C MET A 141 -10.94 23.21 -1.17
N ILE A 142 -10.09 22.19 -0.98
CA ILE A 142 -8.72 22.18 -1.49
C ILE A 142 -8.71 22.25 -3.02
N MET A 143 -9.57 21.47 -3.70
CA MET A 143 -9.66 21.50 -5.15
C MET A 143 -10.15 22.85 -5.69
N GLN A 144 -11.06 23.50 -4.97
CA GLN A 144 -11.63 24.79 -5.37
C GLN A 144 -10.66 25.95 -5.14
N GLU A 145 -9.96 25.97 -4.00
CA GLU A 145 -9.25 27.14 -3.49
C GLU A 145 -7.71 26.96 -3.47
N GLY A 146 -7.20 25.73 -3.28
CA GLY A 146 -5.77 25.44 -3.14
C GLY A 146 -5.01 25.14 -4.44
N LEU A 147 -5.74 24.85 -5.52
CA LEU A 147 -5.18 24.44 -6.83
C LEU A 147 -5.30 25.50 -7.94
N GLN A 148 -5.61 26.76 -7.61
CA GLN A 148 -5.70 27.85 -8.62
C GLN A 148 -4.30 28.37 -9.02
N ASP A 149 -4.10 28.67 -10.31
CA ASP A 149 -2.92 29.32 -10.93
C ASP A 149 -1.54 28.77 -10.53
N LYS A 150 -1.16 27.60 -11.07
CA LYS A 150 0.19 27.02 -10.91
C LYS A 150 0.70 26.40 -12.22
N ASP A 151 0.82 27.21 -13.27
CA ASP A 151 1.24 26.75 -14.60
C ASP A 151 2.73 26.33 -14.69
N ALA A 152 3.53 26.53 -13.64
CA ALA A 152 4.93 26.12 -13.59
C ALA A 152 5.26 25.39 -12.29
N LEU A 153 5.85 24.19 -12.42
CA LEU A 153 6.42 23.42 -11.31
C LEU A 153 7.78 24.02 -10.93
N THR A 154 7.94 24.42 -9.67
CA THR A 154 9.21 24.91 -9.12
C THR A 154 10.07 23.78 -8.56
N TYR A 155 9.43 22.68 -8.14
CA TYR A 155 10.03 21.57 -7.40
C TYR A 155 10.70 22.00 -6.10
N SER A 156 10.28 23.12 -5.50
CA SER A 156 10.77 23.51 -4.18
C SER A 156 10.26 22.56 -3.09
N PHE A 157 10.97 22.47 -1.97
CA PHE A 157 10.53 21.71 -0.79
C PHE A 157 9.08 22.05 -0.41
N LEU A 158 8.79 23.36 -0.29
CA LEU A 158 7.49 23.83 0.15
C LEU A 158 6.38 23.50 -0.85
N GLU A 159 6.64 23.62 -2.16
CA GLU A 159 5.69 23.21 -3.19
C GLU A 159 5.31 21.72 -3.01
N SER A 160 6.31 20.86 -2.83
CA SER A 160 6.08 19.42 -2.73
C SER A 160 5.28 19.03 -1.48
N GLU A 161 5.45 19.77 -0.37
CA GLU A 161 4.73 19.57 0.89
C GLU A 161 3.29 20.09 0.83
N GLN A 162 3.06 21.18 0.11
CA GLN A 162 1.77 21.87 0.08
C GLN A 162 0.86 21.40 -1.06
N GLN A 163 1.41 20.88 -2.15
CA GLN A 163 0.61 20.38 -3.27
C GLN A 163 0.21 18.90 -3.08
N LEU A 164 -0.43 18.56 -1.96
CA LEU A 164 -0.96 17.21 -1.73
C LEU A 164 -2.48 17.21 -1.65
N PRO A 165 -3.23 17.50 -2.72
CA PRO A 165 -4.67 17.69 -2.63
C PRO A 165 -5.43 16.49 -2.07
N VAL A 166 -4.99 15.26 -2.35
CA VAL A 166 -5.68 14.04 -1.87
C VAL A 166 -5.12 13.55 -0.56
N GLY A 167 -3.80 13.62 -0.34
CA GLY A 167 -3.16 13.13 0.88
C GLY A 167 -2.92 11.62 0.89
N HIS A 168 -3.10 10.98 2.04
CA HIS A 168 -2.80 9.56 2.26
C HIS A 168 -3.84 8.62 1.62
N ASN A 169 -3.54 8.11 0.42
CA ASN A 169 -4.40 7.17 -0.34
C ASN A 169 -4.58 5.75 0.26
N LEU A 170 -3.97 5.47 1.42
CA LEU A 170 -4.13 4.22 2.18
C LEU A 170 -4.96 4.42 3.47
N HIS A 171 -5.62 5.57 3.63
CA HIS A 171 -6.39 5.89 4.84
C HIS A 171 -7.76 6.48 4.47
N PRO A 172 -8.89 6.01 5.07
CA PRO A 172 -10.24 6.45 4.69
C PRO A 172 -10.49 7.94 4.95
N PHE A 173 -9.81 8.47 5.97
CA PHE A 173 -9.96 9.84 6.45
C PHE A 173 -8.82 10.76 5.97
N THR A 174 -8.39 10.59 4.72
CA THR A 174 -7.18 11.23 4.17
C THR A 174 -7.11 12.75 4.38
N LYS A 175 -8.25 13.46 4.26
CA LYS A 175 -8.37 14.91 4.50
C LYS A 175 -9.30 15.25 5.66
N ALA A 176 -9.70 14.29 6.48
CA ALA A 176 -10.46 14.61 7.69
C ALA A 176 -9.54 15.29 8.71
N ARG A 177 -9.98 16.43 9.24
CA ARG A 177 -9.25 17.19 10.26
C ARG A 177 -10.26 17.68 11.28
N MET A 178 -10.53 16.83 12.28
CA MET A 178 -11.57 17.12 13.26
C MET A 178 -10.99 18.04 14.34
N GLY A 179 -11.50 19.26 14.40
CA GLY A 179 -11.03 20.31 15.31
C GLY A 179 -10.99 21.69 14.64
N PHE A 180 -10.76 21.74 13.33
CA PHE A 180 -10.69 22.99 12.58
C PHE A 180 -12.06 23.48 12.10
N SER A 181 -12.30 24.79 12.25
CA SER A 181 -13.30 25.54 11.47
C SER A 181 -12.89 25.64 10.01
N ARG A 182 -13.79 26.12 9.14
CA ARG A 182 -13.45 26.34 7.72
C ARG A 182 -12.32 27.38 7.57
N GLU A 183 -12.35 28.45 8.37
CA GLU A 183 -11.34 29.50 8.34
C GLU A 183 -9.97 28.97 8.78
N GLU A 184 -9.95 28.13 9.82
CA GLU A 184 -8.72 27.48 10.31
C GLU A 184 -8.16 26.50 9.30
N GLN A 185 -9.00 25.83 8.50
CA GLN A 185 -8.53 25.00 7.38
C GLN A 185 -7.78 25.81 6.34
N LEU A 186 -8.30 26.99 5.98
CA LEU A 186 -7.68 27.88 5.00
C LEU A 186 -6.39 28.51 5.52
N LEU A 187 -6.30 28.71 6.84
CA LEU A 187 -5.14 29.32 7.47
C LEU A 187 -4.02 28.31 7.74
N TYR A 188 -4.35 27.15 8.32
CA TYR A 188 -3.35 26.17 8.78
C TYR A 188 -3.14 25.00 7.81
N GLY A 189 -4.05 24.79 6.87
CA GLY A 189 -3.93 23.75 5.85
C GLY A 189 -2.78 24.04 4.88
N PRO A 190 -1.83 23.10 4.66
CA PRO A 190 -0.68 23.33 3.81
C PRO A 190 -1.08 23.67 2.37
N GLU A 191 -2.22 23.19 1.89
CA GLU A 191 -2.67 23.34 0.51
C GLU A 191 -3.00 24.79 0.11
N PHE A 192 -3.11 25.70 1.08
CA PHE A 192 -3.50 27.10 0.85
C PHE A 192 -2.31 28.08 0.91
N ASN A 193 -1.09 27.58 1.09
CA ASN A 193 0.15 28.36 1.06
C ASN A 193 0.09 29.66 1.89
N ARG A 194 -0.28 29.54 3.17
CA ARG A 194 -0.35 30.67 4.11
C ARG A 194 0.85 30.65 5.05
N GLY A 195 1.49 31.81 5.20
CA GLY A 195 2.46 32.07 6.25
C GLY A 195 1.75 32.25 7.59
N ILE A 196 2.34 31.70 8.64
CA ILE A 196 1.78 31.63 9.99
C ILE A 196 2.86 32.09 10.95
N GLN A 197 2.61 33.16 11.70
CA GLN A 197 3.44 33.50 12.85
C GLN A 197 3.13 32.54 14.00
N LEU A 198 4.16 32.02 14.66
CA LEU A 198 4.01 31.13 15.81
C LEU A 198 3.61 31.92 17.05
N GLU A 199 2.92 31.26 17.98
CA GLU A 199 2.60 31.80 19.30
C GLU A 199 3.72 31.45 20.28
N TYR A 200 4.04 32.33 21.21
CA TYR A 200 5.13 32.10 22.17
C TYR A 200 4.64 32.19 23.62
N PHE A 201 5.23 31.34 24.46
CA PHE A 201 5.02 31.33 25.90
C PHE A 201 6.34 31.45 26.66
N LEU A 202 6.35 32.17 27.79
CA LEU A 202 7.36 31.99 28.82
C LEU A 202 6.91 30.89 29.77
N VAL A 203 7.69 29.82 29.89
CA VAL A 203 7.43 28.67 30.76
C VAL A 203 8.48 28.65 31.86
N ASN A 204 8.07 28.54 33.12
CA ASN A 204 9.02 28.48 34.23
C ASN A 204 10.00 27.31 34.02
N LYS A 205 11.31 27.56 34.13
CA LYS A 205 12.33 26.55 33.81
C LYS A 205 12.21 25.25 34.61
N ASN A 206 11.68 25.30 35.83
CA ASN A 206 11.48 24.10 36.66
C ASN A 206 10.36 23.20 36.13
N SER A 207 9.54 23.71 35.21
CA SER A 207 8.48 22.97 34.51
C SER A 207 8.92 22.47 33.13
N VAL A 208 10.16 22.70 32.69
CA VAL A 208 10.64 22.28 31.36
C VAL A 208 11.70 21.20 31.50
N GLN A 209 11.53 20.12 30.75
CA GLN A 209 12.57 19.13 30.53
C GLN A 209 13.07 19.26 29.09
N GLU A 210 14.35 19.61 28.97
CA GLU A 210 15.08 19.71 27.71
C GLU A 210 15.94 18.46 27.52
N ASN A 211 15.89 17.85 26.33
CA ASN A 211 16.91 16.90 25.88
C ASN A 211 17.50 17.42 24.57
N SER A 212 18.81 17.49 24.48
CA SER A 212 19.52 17.98 23.31
C SER A 212 20.82 17.21 23.09
N VAL A 213 21.11 16.85 21.84
CA VAL A 213 22.44 16.32 21.46
C VAL A 213 23.40 17.41 20.97
N LEU A 214 22.94 18.66 20.93
CA LEU A 214 23.74 19.83 20.55
C LEU A 214 24.60 20.30 21.73
N ASP A 215 25.72 20.94 21.43
CA ASP A 215 26.67 21.44 22.45
C ASP A 215 26.33 22.86 22.94
N ILE A 216 25.13 23.38 22.60
CA ILE A 216 24.62 24.70 23.01
C ILE A 216 23.32 24.55 23.81
N PRO A 217 23.05 25.40 24.82
CA PRO A 217 21.79 25.39 25.55
C PRO A 217 20.61 25.80 24.66
N TYR A 218 19.42 25.26 24.92
CA TYR A 218 18.21 25.63 24.18
C TYR A 218 17.96 27.15 24.09
N SER A 219 18.28 27.92 25.13
CA SER A 219 18.08 29.38 25.10
C SER A 219 18.87 30.09 24.02
N GLU A 220 20.10 29.62 23.74
CA GLU A 220 20.95 30.13 22.67
C GLU A 220 20.51 29.56 21.32
N PHE A 221 20.20 28.26 21.28
CA PHE A 221 19.66 27.59 20.10
C PHE A 221 18.36 28.22 19.57
N LEU A 222 17.47 28.67 20.45
CA LEU A 222 16.20 29.27 20.06
C LEU A 222 16.40 30.58 19.27
N GLU A 223 17.47 31.31 19.51
CA GLU A 223 17.82 32.53 18.74
C GLU A 223 18.11 32.21 17.26
N GLU A 224 18.40 30.95 16.92
CA GLU A 224 18.53 30.49 15.53
C GLU A 224 17.16 30.25 14.85
N ILE A 225 16.07 30.23 15.60
CA ILE A 225 14.71 29.88 15.13
C ILE A 225 13.78 31.08 15.15
N VAL A 226 13.96 32.01 16.09
CA VAL A 226 13.08 33.18 16.22
C VAL A 226 13.85 34.42 16.65
N SER A 227 13.53 35.54 15.99
CA SER A 227 13.91 36.87 16.45
C SER A 227 12.94 37.37 17.53
N LEU A 228 13.33 37.29 18.81
CA LEU A 228 12.54 37.84 19.91
C LEU A 228 12.85 39.33 20.15
N PRO A 229 11.88 40.18 20.57
CA PRO A 229 12.14 41.56 20.95
C PRO A 229 13.13 41.67 22.12
N GLU A 230 14.07 42.62 22.06
CA GLU A 230 15.11 42.82 23.09
C GLU A 230 14.51 43.18 24.47
N ASP A 231 13.36 43.87 24.51
CA ASP A 231 12.70 44.36 25.73
C ASP A 231 11.41 43.57 26.06
N LEU A 232 11.46 42.23 26.14
CA LEU A 232 10.32 41.43 26.59
C LEU A 232 9.98 41.59 28.08
N GLU A 233 10.93 42.06 28.91
CA GLU A 233 10.76 42.08 30.36
C GLU A 233 9.66 43.05 30.86
N PRO A 234 9.57 44.32 30.40
CA PRO A 234 8.63 45.30 30.96
C PRO A 234 7.15 44.97 30.71
N ASP A 235 6.87 44.26 29.60
CA ASP A 235 5.49 44.01 29.15
C ASP A 235 4.90 42.72 29.73
N TYR A 236 5.74 41.76 30.14
CA TYR A 236 5.30 40.40 30.50
C TYR A 236 5.74 39.93 31.89
N LEU A 237 6.85 40.45 32.43
CA LEU A 237 7.38 40.06 33.74
C LEU A 237 6.96 41.04 34.84
N ILE A 238 6.69 40.52 36.04
CA ILE A 238 6.37 41.35 37.22
C ILE A 238 7.61 41.55 38.11
N GLU A 239 7.51 42.49 39.07
CA GLU A 239 8.59 42.79 40.00
C GLU A 239 9.07 41.52 40.74
N GLY A 240 10.34 41.17 40.55
CA GLY A 240 10.98 40.00 41.16
C GLY A 240 11.18 38.81 40.20
N GLU A 241 10.51 38.79 39.06
CA GLU A 241 10.74 37.82 37.99
C GLU A 241 11.88 38.28 37.07
N LYS A 242 12.69 37.34 36.58
CA LYS A 242 13.74 37.61 35.58
C LYS A 242 13.53 36.77 34.34
N ARG A 243 13.95 37.27 33.17
CA ARG A 243 13.88 36.49 31.92
C ARG A 243 14.59 35.13 32.01
N SER A 244 15.66 35.04 32.81
CA SER A 244 16.43 33.81 33.08
C SER A 244 15.68 32.74 33.90
N ASP A 245 14.51 33.05 34.46
CA ASP A 245 13.69 32.09 35.20
C ASP A 245 12.75 31.30 34.27
N PHE A 246 12.67 31.69 33.00
CA PHE A 246 11.77 31.13 32.03
C PHE A 246 12.49 30.64 30.78
N TYR A 247 11.92 29.60 30.16
CA TYR A 247 12.18 29.21 28.78
C TYR A 247 11.15 29.89 27.88
N VAL A 248 11.57 30.29 26.68
CA VAL A 248 10.59 30.66 25.63
C VAL A 248 10.25 29.40 24.86
N VAL A 249 8.97 29.04 24.81
CA VAL A 249 8.49 27.84 24.12
C VAL A 249 7.56 28.30 22.98
N PRO A 250 7.93 28.05 21.70
CA PRO A 250 7.02 28.29 20.59
C PRO A 250 5.88 27.26 20.61
N CYS A 251 4.74 27.65 20.05
CA CYS A 251 3.56 26.83 19.96
C CYS A 251 2.82 27.13 18.65
N HIS A 252 2.17 26.11 18.09
CA HIS A 252 1.28 26.32 16.94
C HIS A 252 0.09 27.20 17.37
N PRO A 253 -0.33 28.23 16.61
CA PRO A 253 -1.34 29.18 17.08
C PRO A 253 -2.69 28.58 17.48
N TRP A 254 -3.15 27.58 16.73
CA TRP A 254 -4.34 26.81 17.09
C TRP A 254 -4.17 26.07 18.43
N GLU A 255 -3.00 25.46 18.66
CA GLU A 255 -2.72 24.69 19.88
C GLU A 255 -2.58 25.61 21.08
N ALA A 256 -2.00 26.81 20.90
CA ALA A 256 -1.94 27.84 21.93
C ALA A 256 -3.35 28.25 22.38
N SER A 257 -4.26 28.49 21.44
CA SER A 257 -5.66 28.82 21.72
C SER A 257 -6.37 27.67 22.45
N TYR A 258 -6.13 26.43 22.02
CA TYR A 258 -6.64 25.24 22.69
C TYR A 258 -6.13 25.14 24.13
N LEU A 259 -4.82 25.21 24.36
CA LEU A 259 -4.20 25.14 25.68
C LEU A 259 -4.77 26.19 26.64
N LEU A 260 -4.89 27.44 26.18
CA LEU A 260 -5.45 28.55 26.98
C LEU A 260 -6.92 28.33 27.36
N SER A 261 -7.65 27.50 26.60
CA SER A 261 -9.03 27.12 26.93
C SER A 261 -9.14 25.97 27.94
N THR A 262 -8.05 25.26 28.23
CA THR A 262 -8.03 24.14 29.18
C THR A 262 -7.90 24.60 30.63
N GLU A 263 -8.33 23.75 31.56
CA GLU A 263 -8.17 23.99 33.01
C GLU A 263 -6.68 24.08 33.39
N ASN A 264 -5.85 23.16 32.91
CA ASN A 264 -4.40 23.16 33.17
C ASN A 264 -3.73 24.45 32.66
N GLY A 265 -4.04 24.88 31.43
CA GLY A 265 -3.49 26.13 30.88
C GLY A 265 -3.89 27.35 31.71
N SER A 266 -5.16 27.42 32.12
CA SER A 266 -5.67 28.50 32.97
C SER A 266 -5.01 28.53 34.35
N GLU A 267 -4.79 27.36 34.97
CA GLU A 267 -4.09 27.22 36.24
C GLU A 267 -2.62 27.67 36.12
N MET A 268 -1.92 27.22 35.09
CA MET A 268 -0.51 27.58 34.86
C MET A 268 -0.33 29.08 34.63
N ILE A 269 -1.25 29.73 33.91
CA ILE A 269 -1.27 31.20 33.74
C ILE A 269 -1.50 31.89 35.08
N SER A 270 -2.48 31.42 35.86
CA SER A 270 -2.84 32.01 37.15
C SER A 270 -1.69 31.94 38.17
N ASN A 271 -0.95 30.82 38.17
CA ASN A 271 0.20 30.60 39.03
C ASN A 271 1.52 31.12 38.43
N ARG A 272 1.47 31.79 37.27
CA ARG A 272 2.62 32.33 36.52
C ARG A 272 3.71 31.30 36.18
N THR A 273 3.37 30.01 36.12
CA THR A 273 4.27 28.99 35.54
C THR A 273 4.26 29.03 34.02
N LEU A 274 3.21 29.62 33.44
CA LEU A 274 3.07 29.92 32.02
C LEU A 274 2.72 31.41 31.87
N ILE A 275 3.32 32.10 30.90
CA ILE A 275 2.99 33.47 30.51
C ILE A 275 2.81 33.49 28.99
N HIS A 276 1.65 33.91 28.52
CA HIS A 276 1.35 34.02 27.09
C HIS A 276 1.89 35.33 26.53
N ILE A 277 2.76 35.25 25.52
CA ILE A 277 3.37 36.42 24.88
C ILE A 277 2.52 36.91 23.71
N GLY A 278 2.07 35.98 22.86
CA GLY A 278 1.37 36.27 21.62
C GLY A 278 2.12 35.78 20.37
N ALA A 279 1.52 36.03 19.20
CA ALA A 279 2.13 35.76 17.91
C ALA A 279 3.27 36.75 17.61
N LEU A 280 4.46 36.23 17.27
CA LEU A 280 5.67 37.01 17.04
C LEU A 280 6.56 36.36 15.96
N GLY A 281 7.61 37.07 15.56
CA GLY A 281 8.69 36.52 14.74
C GLY A 281 8.33 36.31 13.27
N GLU A 282 9.11 35.44 12.64
CA GLU A 282 9.07 35.08 11.23
C GLU A 282 7.81 34.28 10.88
N GLU A 283 7.43 34.30 9.61
CA GLU A 283 6.37 33.43 9.11
C GLU A 283 6.91 32.02 8.87
N PHE A 284 6.17 31.04 9.38
CA PHE A 284 6.36 29.64 9.07
C PHE A 284 5.21 29.11 8.21
N TYR A 285 5.49 28.08 7.43
CA TYR A 285 4.52 27.42 6.58
C TYR A 285 4.29 25.99 7.03
N SER A 286 3.02 25.60 7.11
CA SER A 286 2.64 24.22 7.39
C SER A 286 3.17 23.29 6.28
N THR A 287 3.80 22.20 6.69
CA THR A 287 4.14 21.08 5.79
C THR A 287 2.97 20.09 5.70
N SER A 288 3.12 18.98 4.96
CA SER A 288 2.07 17.96 4.80
C SER A 288 1.56 17.32 6.10
N SER A 289 2.32 17.41 7.20
CA SER A 289 1.90 16.95 8.53
C SER A 289 1.04 17.97 9.29
N ILE A 290 0.87 19.19 8.74
CA ILE A 290 0.29 20.40 9.34
C ILE A 290 1.12 20.95 10.49
N ARG A 291 1.45 20.11 11.48
CA ARG A 291 2.10 20.52 12.74
C ARG A 291 3.62 20.65 12.68
N SER A 292 4.25 20.24 11.57
CA SER A 292 5.66 20.53 11.31
C SER A 292 5.73 21.78 10.44
N MET A 293 6.42 22.78 10.96
CA MET A 293 6.47 24.13 10.41
C MET A 293 7.81 24.37 9.72
N TYR A 294 7.78 25.03 8.57
CA TYR A 294 8.95 25.28 7.72
C TYR A 294 9.15 26.77 7.47
N SER A 295 10.40 27.21 7.51
CA SER A 295 10.83 28.49 6.96
C SER A 295 12.11 28.27 6.18
N ALA A 296 12.25 28.93 5.03
CA ALA A 296 13.36 28.71 4.10
C ALA A 296 14.70 29.24 4.63
N ASP A 297 14.65 30.27 5.48
CA ASP A 297 15.84 30.94 6.03
C ASP A 297 16.27 30.36 7.38
N ILE A 298 15.52 29.39 7.92
CA ILE A 298 15.72 28.82 9.25
C ILE A 298 16.21 27.38 9.12
N PRO A 299 17.38 27.01 9.69
CA PRO A 299 17.97 25.67 9.56
C PRO A 299 17.25 24.60 10.43
N TRP A 300 16.07 24.90 10.95
CA TRP A 300 15.30 24.07 11.86
C TRP A 300 13.79 24.09 11.53
N MET A 301 13.15 22.94 11.66
CA MET A 301 11.70 22.77 11.52
C MET A 301 11.09 22.37 12.87
N PRO A 302 10.38 23.28 13.57
CA PRO A 302 9.68 22.91 14.78
C PRO A 302 8.45 22.06 14.46
N LYS A 303 8.26 20.99 15.22
CA LYS A 303 7.17 20.02 15.11
C LYS A 303 6.37 20.01 16.41
N PHE A 304 5.20 20.60 16.35
CA PHE A 304 4.33 20.83 17.50
C PHE A 304 3.39 19.66 17.77
N SER A 305 2.96 19.55 19.03
CA SER A 305 1.69 18.91 19.34
C SER A 305 0.55 19.71 18.71
N LEU A 306 -0.46 18.99 18.26
CA LEU A 306 -1.67 19.57 17.70
C LEU A 306 -2.86 18.68 18.07
N ASN A 307 -3.73 19.17 18.94
CA ASN A 307 -4.93 18.49 19.45
C ASN A 307 -6.07 18.44 18.42
N VAL A 308 -5.71 18.12 17.17
CA VAL A 308 -6.61 17.94 16.04
C VAL A 308 -6.50 16.49 15.57
N LEU A 309 -7.63 15.84 15.39
CA LEU A 309 -7.68 14.47 14.88
C LEU A 309 -7.47 14.49 13.36
N LEU A 310 -6.26 14.11 12.94
CA LEU A 310 -5.86 14.02 11.53
C LEU A 310 -5.70 12.54 11.16
N THR A 311 -6.23 12.11 10.02
CA THR A 311 -6.23 10.69 9.60
C THR A 311 -6.80 9.80 10.70
N GLY A 312 -6.00 8.98 11.39
CA GLY A 312 -6.41 8.03 12.43
C GLY A 312 -6.11 8.43 13.88
N SER A 313 -5.49 9.59 14.14
CA SER A 313 -5.00 9.97 15.48
C SER A 313 -5.05 11.46 15.77
N ILE A 314 -5.18 11.80 17.05
CA ILE A 314 -4.89 13.16 17.54
C ILE A 314 -3.38 13.38 17.45
N ARG A 315 -2.95 14.46 16.79
CA ARG A 315 -1.53 14.66 16.45
C ARG A 315 -0.74 15.37 17.54
N ILE A 316 -0.77 14.82 18.74
CA ILE A 316 0.10 15.20 19.85
C ILE A 316 1.47 14.52 19.74
N ASN A 317 2.49 15.17 20.28
CA ASN A 317 3.76 14.53 20.63
C ASN A 317 3.64 13.98 22.05
N THR A 318 3.73 12.67 22.21
CA THR A 318 3.74 12.04 23.54
C THR A 318 5.14 12.10 24.15
N GLU A 319 5.27 11.86 25.46
CA GLU A 319 6.58 11.70 26.10
C GLU A 319 7.43 10.61 25.44
N LYS A 320 6.78 9.55 24.96
CA LYS A 320 7.43 8.48 24.21
C LYS A 320 8.01 8.98 22.89
N ASP A 321 7.32 9.87 22.19
CA ASP A 321 7.80 10.46 20.94
C ASP A 321 9.00 11.38 21.20
N LEU A 322 8.96 12.20 22.26
CA LEU A 322 10.09 13.04 22.69
C LEU A 322 11.33 12.19 22.98
N LYS A 323 11.17 11.10 23.73
CA LYS A 323 12.26 10.16 24.05
C LYS A 323 12.82 9.50 22.79
N ARG A 324 11.96 9.04 21.88
CA ARG A 324 12.40 8.38 20.64
C ARG A 324 13.09 9.31 19.66
N GLY A 325 12.62 10.56 19.53
CA GLY A 325 13.30 11.58 18.74
C GLY A 325 14.73 11.81 19.24
N TYR A 326 14.87 12.00 20.55
CA TYR A 326 16.17 12.18 21.21
C TYR A 326 17.07 10.93 21.11
N ALA A 327 16.53 9.74 21.39
CA ALA A 327 17.26 8.47 21.30
C ALA A 327 17.77 8.21 19.87
N SER A 328 16.99 8.57 18.85
CA SER A 328 17.41 8.45 17.45
C SER A 328 18.55 9.40 17.11
N ALA A 329 18.54 10.62 17.68
CA ALA A 329 19.63 11.57 17.53
C ALA A 329 20.93 11.08 18.20
N LEU A 330 20.81 10.51 19.41
CA LEU A 330 21.93 9.85 20.10
C LEU A 330 22.48 8.68 19.30
N TRP A 331 21.60 7.80 18.79
CA TRP A 331 22.02 6.67 17.96
C TRP A 331 22.80 7.15 16.73
N ARG A 332 22.32 8.16 16.01
CA ARG A 332 23.04 8.68 14.83
C ARG A 332 24.38 9.31 15.21
N LYS A 333 24.45 10.08 16.31
CA LYS A 333 25.69 10.70 16.81
C LYS A 333 26.76 9.67 17.18
N HIS A 334 26.38 8.57 17.83
CA HIS A 334 27.34 7.64 18.44
C HIS A 334 27.51 6.31 17.69
N ALA A 335 26.52 5.86 16.91
CA ALA A 335 26.55 4.59 16.19
C ALA A 335 26.36 4.75 14.67
N GLY A 336 25.61 5.76 14.22
CA GLY A 336 25.25 5.96 12.81
C GLY A 336 26.30 6.65 11.93
N ALA A 337 27.38 7.21 12.50
CA ALA A 337 28.33 8.05 11.74
C ALA A 337 28.99 7.34 10.55
N SER A 338 29.34 6.06 10.68
CA SER A 338 29.91 5.28 9.57
C SER A 338 28.91 5.05 8.43
N PHE A 339 27.63 4.83 8.76
CA PHE A 339 26.57 4.66 7.77
C PHE A 339 26.45 5.89 6.86
N GLU A 340 26.45 7.09 7.44
CA GLU A 340 26.30 8.33 6.65
C GLU A 340 27.50 8.62 5.75
N LYS A 341 28.67 8.07 6.11
CA LYS A 341 29.88 8.16 5.29
C LYS A 341 29.81 7.20 4.10
N ASP A 342 29.38 5.97 4.34
CA ASP A 342 29.30 4.93 3.31
C ASP A 342 28.11 5.17 2.35
N PHE A 343 27.02 5.75 2.86
CA PHE A 343 25.79 6.06 2.11
C PHE A 343 25.48 7.56 2.15
N ASN A 344 26.37 8.38 1.60
CA ASN A 344 26.24 9.83 1.65
C ASN A 344 25.02 10.40 0.87
N GLN A 345 24.37 9.59 0.03
CA GLN A 345 23.14 9.94 -0.71
C GLN A 345 21.85 9.45 -0.02
N PHE A 346 21.95 8.85 1.17
CA PHE A 346 20.80 8.45 1.98
C PHE A 346 20.92 9.04 3.38
N LYS A 347 20.04 9.98 3.71
CA LYS A 347 20.12 10.81 4.92
C LYS A 347 18.93 10.55 5.84
N LEU A 348 19.22 10.50 7.14
CA LEU A 348 18.22 10.39 8.20
C LEU A 348 18.13 11.75 8.90
N LEU A 349 17.02 12.46 8.72
CA LEU A 349 16.78 13.74 9.40
C LEU A 349 16.43 13.49 10.87
N LEU A 350 17.15 14.16 11.76
CA LEU A 350 16.97 13.99 13.19
C LEU A 350 16.13 15.09 13.81
N GLU A 351 15.69 14.80 15.03
CA GLU A 351 15.06 15.74 15.96
C GLU A 351 16.02 15.94 17.16
N PRO A 352 17.13 16.69 16.99
CA PRO A 352 18.21 16.75 17.98
C PRO A 352 17.82 17.45 19.29
N VAL A 353 16.75 18.24 19.30
CA VAL A 353 16.24 18.95 20.48
C VAL A 353 14.79 18.58 20.71
N THR A 354 14.47 18.17 21.94
CA THR A 354 13.10 17.89 22.39
C THR A 354 12.82 18.61 23.70
N LEU A 355 11.61 19.17 23.81
CA LEU A 355 11.10 19.81 25.03
C LEU A 355 9.81 19.14 25.48
N GLY A 356 9.77 18.79 26.77
CA GLY A 356 8.55 18.43 27.49
C GLY A 356 8.23 19.46 28.56
N VAL A 357 6.96 19.84 28.72
CA VAL A 357 6.51 20.75 29.78
C VAL A 357 5.69 19.98 30.81
N TYR A 358 5.91 20.23 32.09
CA TYR A 358 5.31 19.51 33.20
C TYR A 358 4.68 20.45 34.23
N HIS A 359 3.48 20.10 34.67
CA HIS A 359 2.77 20.78 35.74
C HIS A 359 2.20 19.75 36.71
N ASN A 360 2.53 19.88 38.01
CA ASN A 360 2.14 18.92 39.05
C ASN A 360 2.49 17.47 38.68
N ASP A 361 3.73 17.25 38.20
CA ASP A 361 4.27 15.96 37.73
C ASP A 361 3.52 15.32 36.54
N LYS A 362 2.66 16.08 35.85
CA LYS A 362 1.98 15.64 34.63
C LYS A 362 2.50 16.39 33.42
N ASN A 363 2.77 15.66 32.34
CA ASN A 363 3.16 16.25 31.07
C ASN A 363 1.99 17.03 30.45
N ILE A 364 2.27 18.25 29.98
CA ILE A 364 1.37 19.12 29.25
C ILE A 364 1.66 18.94 27.77
N GLU A 365 1.01 17.93 27.19
CA GLU A 365 1.28 17.48 25.82
C GLU A 365 1.17 18.60 24.78
N SER A 366 0.29 19.59 24.99
CA SER A 366 0.13 20.77 24.13
C SER A 366 1.41 21.57 23.89
N LEU A 367 2.36 21.53 24.83
CA LEU A 367 3.63 22.26 24.74
C LEU A 367 4.82 21.36 24.37
N ASN A 368 4.58 20.07 24.11
CA ASN A 368 5.64 19.16 23.70
C ASN A 368 6.14 19.51 22.28
N LEU A 369 7.46 19.66 22.16
CA LEU A 369 8.11 20.16 20.95
C LEU A 369 9.26 19.23 20.55
N LEU A 370 9.31 18.87 19.27
CA LEU A 370 10.50 18.31 18.63
C LEU A 370 10.99 19.31 17.59
N ILE A 371 12.30 19.49 17.49
CA ILE A 371 12.89 20.41 16.53
C ILE A 371 13.77 19.61 15.60
N ARG A 372 13.41 19.61 14.31
CA ARG A 372 14.05 18.81 13.27
C ARG A 372 15.03 19.62 12.45
N GLU A 373 16.09 19.00 11.96
CA GLU A 373 17.02 19.60 10.99
C GLU A 373 16.30 20.04 9.69
N ASN A 374 16.64 21.24 9.18
CA ASN A 374 16.26 21.70 7.85
C ASN A 374 17.51 21.83 6.95
N PRO A 375 17.83 20.83 6.11
CA PRO A 375 18.98 20.90 5.22
C PRO A 375 18.66 21.51 3.84
N PHE A 376 17.42 21.97 3.62
CA PHE A 376 16.94 22.33 2.28
C PHE A 376 17.18 23.81 2.00
N LEU A 377 17.92 24.08 0.94
CA LEU A 377 18.14 25.45 0.46
C LEU A 377 17.01 25.88 -0.48
N PRO A 378 16.70 27.19 -0.61
CA PRO A 378 15.65 27.69 -1.49
C PRO A 378 15.79 27.25 -2.97
N GLU A 379 17.01 27.06 -3.44
CA GLU A 379 17.35 26.61 -4.80
C GLU A 379 17.27 25.09 -5.01
N ASP A 380 17.18 24.31 -3.93
CA ASP A 380 17.13 22.87 -4.02
C ASP A 380 15.81 22.39 -4.64
N LYS A 381 15.92 21.44 -5.55
CA LYS A 381 14.76 20.73 -6.11
C LYS A 381 14.44 19.53 -5.22
N ILE A 382 13.40 19.64 -4.42
CA ILE A 382 12.97 18.62 -3.47
C ILE A 382 11.58 18.13 -3.83
N LEU A 383 11.44 16.82 -3.91
CA LEU A 383 10.19 16.14 -4.20
C LEU A 383 9.81 15.21 -3.05
N LEU A 384 8.69 15.48 -2.40
CA LEU A 384 8.06 14.52 -1.51
C LEU A 384 7.49 13.35 -2.31
N LEU A 385 7.82 12.10 -1.96
CA LEU A 385 7.35 10.92 -2.70
C LEU A 385 5.83 10.86 -2.82
N ALA A 386 5.10 11.27 -1.77
CA ALA A 386 3.64 11.32 -1.79
C ALA A 386 3.05 12.16 -2.94
N ARG A 387 3.80 13.15 -3.46
CA ARG A 387 3.37 13.95 -4.61
C ARG A 387 3.26 13.08 -5.88
N LEU A 388 4.13 12.09 -6.04
CA LEU A 388 4.11 11.13 -7.16
C LEU A 388 3.06 10.03 -7.00
N CYS A 389 2.64 9.74 -5.77
CA CYS A 389 1.80 8.58 -5.47
C CYS A 389 0.31 8.90 -5.24
N GLN A 390 -0.06 10.17 -5.21
CA GLN A 390 -1.45 10.56 -4.98
C GLN A 390 -2.26 10.56 -6.27
N ASP A 391 -3.56 10.35 -6.10
CA ASP A 391 -4.50 10.59 -7.19
C ASP A 391 -4.66 12.09 -7.43
N GLU A 392 -4.70 12.54 -8.68
CA GLU A 392 -4.95 13.96 -8.94
C GLU A 392 -6.41 14.30 -9.30
N PRO A 393 -6.93 15.44 -8.80
CA PRO A 393 -8.30 15.89 -9.05
C PRO A 393 -8.64 16.29 -10.49
N ALA A 394 -7.67 16.49 -11.37
CA ALA A 394 -7.90 17.22 -12.62
C ALA A 394 -8.26 16.31 -13.81
N ASN A 395 -9.16 16.81 -14.67
CA ASN A 395 -9.40 16.28 -16.02
C ASN A 395 -8.29 16.67 -17.03
N GLY A 396 -7.05 16.89 -16.55
CA GLY A 396 -5.90 17.45 -17.28
C GLY A 396 -4.60 16.65 -17.03
N GLN A 397 -3.43 17.24 -17.34
CA GLN A 397 -2.13 16.59 -17.11
C GLN A 397 -1.87 16.45 -15.61
N ASN A 398 -1.92 15.22 -15.09
CA ASN A 398 -1.59 14.92 -13.71
C ASN A 398 -0.11 15.26 -13.43
N PHE A 399 0.23 15.80 -12.26
CA PHE A 399 1.60 16.12 -11.83
C PHE A 399 2.62 15.06 -12.22
N VAL A 400 2.33 13.77 -12.02
CA VAL A 400 3.26 12.68 -12.39
C VAL A 400 3.59 12.73 -13.88
N GLN A 401 2.57 12.94 -14.72
CA GLN A 401 2.77 13.06 -16.16
C GLN A 401 3.58 14.31 -16.52
N GLN A 402 3.27 15.45 -15.92
CA GLN A 402 4.03 16.68 -16.17
C GLN A 402 5.48 16.55 -15.71
N PHE A 403 5.71 16.01 -14.51
CA PHE A 403 7.03 15.74 -13.96
C PHE A 403 7.87 14.88 -14.89
N PHE A 404 7.34 13.76 -15.39
CA PHE A 404 8.09 12.88 -16.28
C PHE A 404 8.26 13.44 -17.70
N LYS A 405 7.41 14.37 -18.15
CA LYS A 405 7.68 15.16 -19.36
C LYS A 405 8.86 16.10 -19.16
N ASP A 406 8.96 16.73 -17.99
CA ASP A 406 10.08 17.60 -17.67
C ASP A 406 11.37 16.79 -17.52
N VAL A 407 11.34 15.62 -16.87
CA VAL A 407 12.46 14.67 -16.81
C VAL A 407 12.89 14.26 -18.23
N SER A 408 11.95 13.83 -19.07
CA SER A 408 12.20 13.44 -20.48
C SER A 408 12.81 14.60 -21.28
N GLY A 409 12.29 15.82 -21.13
CA GLY A 409 12.82 17.00 -21.77
C GLY A 409 14.25 17.34 -21.32
N LYS A 410 14.60 17.08 -20.06
CA LYS A 410 15.95 17.29 -19.52
C LYS A 410 16.94 16.19 -19.93
N LEU A 411 16.50 14.94 -20.00
CA LEU A 411 17.32 13.80 -20.43
C LEU A 411 17.51 13.74 -21.95
N GLY A 412 16.53 14.22 -22.71
CA GLY A 412 16.49 14.05 -24.17
C GLY A 412 16.10 12.63 -24.60
N THR A 413 15.39 11.88 -23.76
CA THR A 413 14.94 10.49 -23.98
C THR A 413 13.42 10.39 -24.09
N GLY A 414 12.89 9.22 -24.48
CA GLY A 414 11.45 8.97 -24.49
C GLY A 414 10.83 8.93 -23.08
N LEU A 415 9.51 9.07 -22.98
CA LEU A 415 8.80 9.07 -21.69
C LEU A 415 8.94 7.75 -20.93
N GLU A 416 8.78 6.63 -21.63
CA GLU A 416 8.98 5.28 -21.07
C GLU A 416 10.41 5.10 -20.52
N GLU A 417 11.41 5.40 -21.34
CA GLU A 417 12.81 5.33 -20.96
C GLU A 417 13.14 6.25 -19.78
N SER A 418 12.55 7.45 -19.75
CA SER A 418 12.71 8.41 -18.64
C SER A 418 12.14 7.88 -17.32
N VAL A 419 10.96 7.26 -17.37
CA VAL A 419 10.34 6.62 -16.19
C VAL A 419 11.23 5.49 -15.68
N THR A 420 11.71 4.63 -16.57
CA THR A 420 12.59 3.51 -16.23
C THR A 420 13.91 3.97 -15.59
N ILE A 421 14.63 4.92 -16.21
CA ILE A 421 15.89 5.47 -15.68
C ILE A 421 15.68 6.08 -14.29
N TRP A 422 14.60 6.86 -14.13
CA TRP A 422 14.29 7.50 -12.86
C TRP A 422 13.99 6.47 -11.77
N PHE A 423 13.16 5.46 -12.09
CA PHE A 423 12.76 4.41 -11.16
C PHE A 423 13.95 3.55 -10.72
N GLU A 424 14.82 3.11 -11.64
CA GLU A 424 16.05 2.38 -11.33
C GLU A 424 16.96 3.17 -10.38
N LYS A 425 17.18 4.46 -10.66
CA LYS A 425 17.99 5.33 -9.81
C LYS A 425 17.37 5.48 -8.42
N TYR A 426 16.05 5.64 -8.35
CA TYR A 426 15.30 5.76 -7.10
C TYR A 426 15.44 4.49 -6.23
N ILE A 427 15.13 3.31 -6.78
CA ILE A 427 15.13 2.07 -6.00
C ILE A 427 16.54 1.71 -5.51
N LYS A 428 17.58 1.99 -6.31
CA LYS A 428 18.97 1.75 -5.93
C LYS A 428 19.41 2.64 -4.76
N LEU A 429 19.04 3.93 -4.82
CA LEU A 429 19.29 4.87 -3.72
C LEU A 429 18.52 4.52 -2.45
N LEU A 430 17.41 3.78 -2.56
CA LEU A 430 16.57 3.40 -1.42
C LEU A 430 16.96 2.05 -0.81
N ILE A 431 16.99 0.99 -1.60
CA ILE A 431 17.01 -0.40 -1.11
C ILE A 431 18.40 -0.77 -0.60
N THR A 432 19.47 -0.39 -1.32
CA THR A 432 20.84 -0.73 -0.90
C THR A 432 21.19 -0.15 0.48
N PRO A 433 20.99 1.15 0.75
CA PRO A 433 21.26 1.72 2.07
C PRO A 433 20.32 1.15 3.15
N LEU A 434 19.02 0.99 2.86
CA LEU A 434 18.08 0.41 3.83
C LEU A 434 18.43 -1.03 4.20
N ASN A 435 18.84 -1.85 3.22
CA ASN A 435 19.28 -3.21 3.49
C ASN A 435 20.51 -3.24 4.39
N HIS A 436 21.48 -2.35 4.17
CA HIS A 436 22.65 -2.22 5.02
C HIS A 436 22.28 -1.75 6.42
N LEU A 437 21.43 -0.73 6.55
CA LEU A 437 20.92 -0.22 7.83
C LEU A 437 20.23 -1.32 8.63
N PHE A 438 19.38 -2.11 7.98
CA PHE A 438 18.65 -3.22 8.60
C PHE A 438 19.57 -4.39 8.99
N SER A 439 20.49 -4.78 8.12
CA SER A 439 21.33 -5.97 8.33
C SER A 439 22.50 -5.72 9.28
N HIS A 440 23.20 -4.60 9.11
CA HIS A 440 24.40 -4.26 9.88
C HIS A 440 24.07 -3.61 11.22
N TYR A 441 23.19 -2.59 11.21
CA TYR A 441 22.85 -1.82 12.40
C TYR A 441 21.59 -2.33 13.11
N GLY A 442 20.80 -3.19 12.48
CA GLY A 442 19.51 -3.59 13.00
C GLY A 442 18.47 -2.47 12.99
N MET A 443 18.70 -1.37 12.27
CA MET A 443 17.83 -0.19 12.26
C MET A 443 16.93 -0.17 11.02
N ALA A 444 15.67 0.24 11.21
CA ALA A 444 14.76 0.55 10.11
C ALA A 444 13.98 1.84 10.41
N PRO A 445 13.99 2.82 9.50
CA PRO A 445 13.12 3.98 9.58
C PRO A 445 11.75 3.71 8.92
N GLU A 446 10.72 4.44 9.34
CA GLU A 446 9.40 4.45 8.67
C GLU A 446 9.43 5.25 7.34
N ALA A 447 10.05 4.68 6.31
CA ALA A 447 10.27 5.31 5.00
C ALA A 447 9.04 5.24 4.04
N HIS A 448 7.86 5.62 4.54
CA HIS A 448 6.64 5.75 3.73
C HIS A 448 6.61 7.05 2.91
N GLN A 449 5.61 7.21 2.04
CA GLN A 449 5.51 8.32 1.08
C GLN A 449 5.67 9.73 1.69
N GLN A 450 5.03 9.99 2.83
CA GLN A 450 5.12 11.30 3.50
C GLN A 450 6.46 11.52 4.25
N ASN A 451 7.21 10.46 4.54
CA ASN A 451 8.48 10.55 5.27
C ASN A 451 9.70 10.51 4.35
N LEU A 452 9.50 10.34 3.03
CA LEU A 452 10.58 10.27 2.06
C LEU A 452 10.60 11.51 1.14
N LEU A 453 11.67 12.29 1.24
CA LEU A 453 11.96 13.44 0.38
C LEU A 453 13.11 13.09 -0.56
N ILE A 454 13.00 13.52 -1.81
CA ILE A 454 13.95 13.22 -2.88
C ILE A 454 14.55 14.54 -3.35
N LYS A 455 15.84 14.75 -3.09
CA LYS A 455 16.59 15.83 -3.76
C LYS A 455 16.91 15.40 -5.18
N LEU A 456 16.53 16.23 -6.14
CA LEU A 456 16.69 16.00 -7.56
C LEU A 456 17.91 16.76 -8.09
N ASP A 457 18.59 16.19 -9.08
CA ASP A 457 19.65 16.88 -9.81
C ASP A 457 19.09 17.81 -10.91
N ASP A 458 19.98 18.41 -11.71
CA ASP A 458 19.59 19.31 -12.80
C ASP A 458 18.77 18.65 -13.90
N GLN A 459 18.85 17.32 -14.02
CA GLN A 459 18.07 16.51 -14.94
C GLN A 459 16.78 15.97 -14.31
N LEU A 460 16.46 16.42 -13.09
CA LEU A 460 15.31 15.96 -12.31
C LEU A 460 15.38 14.48 -11.91
N LEU A 461 16.58 13.87 -11.93
CA LEU A 461 16.78 12.51 -11.48
C LEU A 461 17.07 12.47 -9.96
N PRO A 462 16.69 11.39 -9.24
CA PRO A 462 16.98 11.25 -7.81
C PRO A 462 18.48 11.36 -7.52
N GLN A 463 18.88 12.26 -6.63
CA GLN A 463 20.29 12.46 -6.25
C GLN A 463 20.53 12.08 -4.79
N THR A 464 19.62 12.42 -3.88
CA THR A 464 19.75 12.12 -2.45
C THR A 464 18.37 11.87 -1.86
N LEU A 465 18.23 10.83 -1.06
CA LEU A 465 17.01 10.52 -0.32
C LEU A 465 17.15 10.98 1.13
N TYR A 466 16.12 11.64 1.63
CA TYR A 466 16.01 12.02 3.04
C TYR A 466 14.80 11.31 3.63
N VAL A 467 15.04 10.51 4.68
CA VAL A 467 13.96 9.99 5.52
C VAL A 467 13.82 10.92 6.71
N ARG A 468 12.61 11.33 7.05
CA ARG A 468 12.33 12.16 8.24
C ARG A 468 11.50 11.40 9.28
N ASP A 469 11.18 12.09 10.36
CA ASP A 469 10.36 11.58 11.47
C ASP A 469 11.11 10.57 12.34
N ALA A 470 12.17 11.04 13.00
CA ALA A 470 13.10 10.23 13.77
C ALA A 470 12.46 9.43 14.91
N GLN A 471 11.31 9.87 15.45
CA GLN A 471 10.49 9.07 16.35
C GLN A 471 10.10 7.67 15.81
N GLY A 472 10.11 7.49 14.49
CA GLY A 472 9.84 6.23 13.78
C GLY A 472 11.09 5.44 13.40
N TYR A 473 12.27 5.78 13.92
CA TYR A 473 13.49 4.99 13.69
C TYR A 473 13.57 3.93 14.77
N LEU A 474 13.56 2.66 14.36
CA LEU A 474 13.44 1.53 15.30
C LEU A 474 14.59 0.55 15.12
N LEU A 475 15.01 -0.07 16.23
CA LEU A 475 16.01 -1.13 16.28
C LEU A 475 15.33 -2.49 16.46
N LYS A 476 15.83 -3.52 15.77
CA LYS A 476 15.40 -4.89 16.00
C LYS A 476 15.95 -5.40 17.33
N GLU A 477 15.14 -6.14 18.06
CA GLU A 477 15.49 -6.73 19.36
C GLU A 477 16.76 -7.59 19.27
N SER A 478 16.95 -8.35 18.18
CA SER A 478 18.15 -9.17 17.98
C SER A 478 19.46 -8.37 17.85
N ALA A 479 19.40 -7.05 17.61
CA ALA A 479 20.58 -6.18 17.56
C ALA A 479 20.95 -5.60 18.93
N ARG A 480 20.16 -5.84 19.99
CA ARG A 480 20.35 -5.25 21.32
C ARG A 480 21.75 -5.42 21.88
N GLU A 481 22.36 -6.59 21.69
CA GLU A 481 23.72 -6.87 22.18
C GLU A 481 24.77 -5.89 21.63
N GLN A 482 24.57 -5.36 20.42
CA GLN A 482 25.48 -4.39 19.79
C GLN A 482 25.47 -3.03 20.49
N TYR A 483 24.41 -2.72 21.24
CA TYR A 483 24.16 -1.41 21.84
C TYR A 483 24.23 -1.40 23.37
N ILE A 484 24.66 -2.50 24.01
CA ILE A 484 24.69 -2.61 25.48
C ILE A 484 25.47 -1.47 26.13
N ASP A 485 26.66 -1.14 25.61
CA ASP A 485 27.47 -0.08 26.21
C ASP A 485 26.92 1.31 25.93
N LEU A 486 26.35 1.52 24.73
CA LEU A 486 25.67 2.77 24.39
C LEU A 486 24.42 2.98 25.26
N ALA A 487 23.62 1.94 25.49
CA ALA A 487 22.42 1.98 26.32
C ALA A 487 22.72 2.18 27.82
N LYS A 488 23.92 1.80 28.29
CA LYS A 488 24.37 2.14 29.66
C LYS A 488 24.68 3.63 29.81
N GLU A 489 25.27 4.23 28.78
CA GLU A 489 25.61 5.66 28.77
C GLU A 489 24.36 6.52 28.49
N TYR A 490 23.50 6.05 27.57
CA TYR A 490 22.28 6.70 27.12
C TYR A 490 21.09 5.73 27.21
N PRO A 491 20.42 5.64 28.37
CA PRO A 491 19.30 4.72 28.60
C PRO A 491 18.15 4.85 27.60
N GLU A 492 17.98 6.01 26.96
CA GLU A 492 16.91 6.29 26.00
C GLU A 492 17.01 5.43 24.73
N ILE A 493 18.19 4.88 24.42
CA ILE A 493 18.37 3.93 23.30
C ILE A 493 17.46 2.70 23.46
N GLU A 494 17.12 2.34 24.69
CA GLU A 494 16.18 1.25 25.01
C GLU A 494 14.79 1.45 24.38
N ASP A 495 14.35 2.70 24.19
CA ASP A 495 13.02 3.04 23.64
C ASP A 495 12.88 2.79 22.13
N LEU A 496 14.01 2.52 21.44
CA LEU A 496 14.07 2.23 20.01
C LEU A 496 13.81 0.76 19.69
N PHE A 497 14.03 -0.15 20.64
CA PHE A 497 13.96 -1.59 20.37
C PHE A 497 12.53 -2.10 20.19
N ILE A 498 12.34 -2.94 19.19
CA ILE A 498 11.09 -3.63 18.90
C ILE A 498 11.37 -5.05 18.39
N ARG A 499 10.43 -5.96 18.65
CA ARG A 499 10.51 -7.35 18.19
C ARG A 499 10.75 -7.43 16.68
N ASP A 500 11.70 -8.26 16.27
CA ASP A 500 12.14 -8.44 14.87
C ASP A 500 10.99 -8.66 13.89
N GLU A 501 10.07 -9.59 14.20
CA GLU A 501 8.90 -9.88 13.35
C GLU A 501 8.02 -8.64 13.15
N ARG A 502 7.83 -7.85 14.21
CA ARG A 502 7.06 -6.61 14.14
C ARG A 502 7.80 -5.53 13.34
N LEU A 503 9.12 -5.47 13.44
CA LEU A 503 9.91 -4.54 12.61
C LEU A 503 9.83 -4.92 11.13
N LEU A 504 9.83 -6.22 10.82
CA LEU A 504 9.64 -6.72 9.45
C LEU A 504 8.27 -6.34 8.89
N ASP A 505 7.20 -6.42 9.70
CA ASP A 505 5.88 -5.94 9.30
C ASP A 505 5.87 -4.41 9.06
N ILE A 506 6.52 -3.64 9.94
CA ILE A 506 6.64 -2.18 9.81
C ILE A 506 7.38 -1.80 8.53
N ILE A 507 8.55 -2.39 8.26
CA ILE A 507 9.32 -2.09 7.04
C ILE A 507 8.59 -2.60 5.79
N SER A 508 7.91 -3.76 5.87
CA SER A 508 7.07 -4.28 4.79
C SER A 508 5.99 -3.27 4.40
N TYR A 509 5.22 -2.79 5.36
CA TYR A 509 4.17 -1.81 5.06
C TYR A 509 4.75 -0.49 4.55
N HIS A 510 5.74 0.09 5.22
CA HIS A 510 6.22 1.43 4.87
C HIS A 510 7.03 1.46 3.57
N VAL A 511 7.84 0.44 3.30
CA VAL A 511 8.73 0.38 2.12
C VAL A 511 8.10 -0.40 0.98
N LEU A 512 7.64 -1.63 1.21
CA LEU A 512 7.15 -2.49 0.11
C LEU A 512 5.77 -2.06 -0.37
N VAL A 513 4.81 -1.83 0.54
CA VAL A 513 3.41 -1.55 0.18
C VAL A 513 3.15 -0.06 -0.03
N SER A 514 3.43 0.76 0.99
CA SER A 514 3.10 2.18 1.00
C SER A 514 3.99 2.97 0.04
N ASN A 515 5.26 2.58 -0.11
CA ASN A 515 6.21 3.29 -0.96
C ASN A 515 6.30 2.64 -2.36
N LEU A 516 6.88 1.45 -2.47
CA LEU A 516 7.21 0.84 -3.77
C LEU A 516 5.97 0.44 -4.58
N SER A 517 5.03 -0.31 -4.01
CA SER A 517 3.80 -0.71 -4.73
C SER A 517 2.96 0.50 -5.15
N ALA A 518 2.82 1.50 -4.29
CA ALA A 518 2.07 2.71 -4.61
C ALA A 518 2.73 3.53 -5.73
N LEU A 519 4.06 3.63 -5.72
CA LEU A 519 4.81 4.30 -6.78
C LEU A 519 4.67 3.55 -8.11
N ILE A 520 4.85 2.22 -8.11
CA ILE A 520 4.67 1.38 -9.30
C ILE A 520 3.28 1.59 -9.90
N ALA A 521 2.23 1.53 -9.08
CA ALA A 521 0.86 1.76 -9.54
C ALA A 521 0.67 3.17 -10.12
N SER A 522 1.24 4.18 -9.49
CA SER A 522 1.11 5.58 -9.93
C SER A 522 1.84 5.83 -11.25
N LEU A 523 3.02 5.23 -11.43
CA LEU A 523 3.75 5.24 -12.70
C LEU A 523 3.00 4.44 -13.78
N GLY A 524 2.46 3.27 -13.43
CA GLY A 524 1.67 2.43 -14.33
C GLY A 524 0.43 3.14 -14.90
N LYS A 525 -0.27 3.91 -14.06
CA LYS A 525 -1.44 4.72 -14.46
C LYS A 525 -1.12 5.80 -15.49
N THR A 526 0.15 6.19 -15.65
CA THR A 526 0.53 7.14 -16.71
C THR A 526 0.41 6.55 -18.12
N GLY A 527 0.46 5.22 -18.23
CA GLY A 527 0.52 4.50 -19.51
C GLY A 527 1.89 4.56 -20.20
N TRP A 528 2.93 5.11 -19.56
CA TRP A 528 4.28 5.22 -20.14
C TRP A 528 5.20 4.08 -19.74
N ALA A 529 4.89 3.36 -18.66
CA ALA A 529 5.56 2.12 -18.28
C ALA A 529 4.50 1.14 -17.78
N SER A 530 4.64 -0.15 -18.07
CA SER A 530 3.78 -1.16 -17.46
C SER A 530 4.21 -1.42 -16.01
N GLU A 531 3.26 -1.70 -15.13
CA GLU A 531 3.60 -2.09 -13.74
C GLU A 531 4.50 -3.33 -13.74
N ARG A 532 4.27 -4.29 -14.64
CA ARG A 532 5.08 -5.51 -14.78
C ARG A 532 6.56 -5.22 -15.05
N ALA A 533 6.86 -4.29 -15.95
CA ALA A 533 8.23 -3.91 -16.25
C ALA A 533 8.93 -3.31 -15.01
N LEU A 534 8.24 -2.44 -14.28
CA LEU A 534 8.77 -1.83 -13.05
C LEU A 534 8.94 -2.88 -11.92
N ILE A 535 8.01 -3.83 -11.81
CA ILE A 535 8.12 -4.96 -10.86
C ILE A 535 9.34 -5.81 -11.21
N ASN A 536 9.62 -6.06 -12.49
CA ASN A 536 10.78 -6.84 -12.90
C ASN A 536 12.09 -6.15 -12.55
N ILE A 537 12.17 -4.83 -12.78
CA ILE A 537 13.30 -4.00 -12.35
C ILE A 537 13.48 -4.09 -10.82
N LEU A 538 12.40 -3.95 -10.07
CA LEU A 538 12.42 -4.02 -8.61
C LEU A 538 12.85 -5.40 -8.09
N HIS A 539 12.34 -6.48 -8.67
CA HIS A 539 12.72 -7.84 -8.34
C HIS A 539 14.22 -8.05 -8.57
N ASN A 540 14.75 -7.62 -9.71
CA ASN A 540 16.16 -7.76 -10.06
C ASN A 540 17.08 -6.99 -9.10
N GLU A 541 16.70 -5.78 -8.67
CA GLU A 541 17.46 -5.03 -7.67
C GLU A 541 17.48 -5.77 -6.32
N PHE A 542 16.32 -6.26 -5.85
CA PHE A 542 16.26 -7.05 -4.62
C PHE A 542 17.09 -8.35 -4.71
N GLU A 543 16.99 -9.08 -5.82
CA GLU A 543 17.73 -10.33 -6.04
C GLU A 543 19.24 -10.05 -6.11
N GLN A 544 19.67 -9.00 -6.82
CA GLN A 544 21.06 -8.58 -6.86
C GLN A 544 21.58 -8.29 -5.45
N ILE A 545 20.85 -7.50 -4.65
CA ILE A 545 21.24 -7.19 -3.28
C ILE A 545 21.23 -8.45 -2.42
N HIS A 546 20.25 -9.34 -2.56
CA HIS A 546 20.16 -10.58 -1.79
C HIS A 546 21.34 -11.51 -2.05
N GLN A 547 21.81 -11.60 -3.31
CA GLN A 547 22.96 -12.42 -3.68
C GLN A 547 24.28 -11.90 -3.08
N HIS A 548 24.45 -10.58 -2.97
CA HIS A 548 25.68 -9.96 -2.47
C HIS A 548 25.67 -9.69 -0.96
N THR A 549 24.51 -9.35 -0.39
CA THR A 549 24.33 -8.96 1.02
C THR A 549 22.94 -9.40 1.51
N PRO A 550 22.73 -10.73 1.70
CA PRO A 550 21.45 -11.26 2.13
C PRO A 550 21.10 -10.78 3.54
N SER A 551 19.82 -10.52 3.76
CA SER A 551 19.25 -10.08 5.04
C SER A 551 17.85 -10.65 5.22
N ASP A 552 17.28 -10.51 6.41
CA ASP A 552 15.87 -10.87 6.61
C ASP A 552 14.94 -9.95 5.83
N PHE A 553 15.32 -8.69 5.60
CA PHE A 553 14.53 -7.75 4.76
C PHE A 553 14.47 -8.21 3.30
N THR A 554 15.62 -8.51 2.68
CA THR A 554 15.65 -9.00 1.28
C THR A 554 14.98 -10.37 1.15
N ARG A 555 15.18 -11.26 2.13
CA ARG A 555 14.50 -12.57 2.16
C ARG A 555 12.99 -12.40 2.30
N TYR A 556 12.52 -11.49 3.15
CA TYR A 556 11.10 -11.21 3.33
C TYR A 556 10.49 -10.65 2.05
N ALA A 557 11.15 -9.68 1.41
CA ALA A 557 10.70 -9.11 0.15
C ALA A 557 10.59 -10.16 -0.97
N LEU A 558 11.60 -11.03 -1.13
CA LEU A 558 11.70 -11.98 -2.24
C LEU A 558 10.99 -13.32 -2.03
N LYS A 559 10.88 -13.81 -0.78
CA LYS A 559 10.47 -15.20 -0.51
C LYS A 559 9.24 -15.34 0.37
N ASN A 560 8.79 -14.27 1.03
CA ASN A 560 7.57 -14.35 1.80
C ASN A 560 6.38 -14.31 0.84
N ARG A 561 5.48 -15.30 0.91
CA ARG A 561 4.31 -15.40 0.02
C ARG A 561 3.41 -14.16 0.09
N HIS A 562 3.36 -13.53 1.26
CA HIS A 562 2.56 -12.33 1.52
C HIS A 562 3.41 -11.27 2.21
N TRP A 563 3.13 -10.01 1.92
CA TRP A 563 3.67 -8.88 2.65
C TRP A 563 2.68 -8.40 3.71
N GLY A 564 3.21 -8.01 4.87
CA GLY A 564 2.44 -7.33 5.90
C GLY A 564 2.07 -5.92 5.47
N THR A 565 0.79 -5.57 5.61
CA THR A 565 0.29 -4.18 5.45
C THR A 565 -0.44 -3.74 6.71
N LYS A 566 -0.20 -2.51 7.16
CA LYS A 566 -0.89 -1.92 8.31
C LYS A 566 -2.39 -1.81 8.04
N THR A 567 -3.22 -2.14 9.04
CA THR A 567 -4.69 -2.08 8.91
C THR A 567 -5.26 -0.71 9.34
N ASN A 568 -5.10 0.31 8.49
CA ASN A 568 -5.60 1.66 8.77
C ASN A 568 -7.14 1.70 8.86
N PHE A 569 -7.84 0.99 7.97
CA PHE A 569 -9.29 0.96 7.90
C PHE A 569 -9.89 0.19 9.06
N LYS A 570 -9.38 -1.01 9.34
CA LYS A 570 -9.82 -1.80 10.48
C LYS A 570 -9.52 -1.08 11.79
N ALA A 571 -8.35 -0.45 11.94
CA ALA A 571 -8.02 0.30 13.14
C ALA A 571 -9.06 1.40 13.43
N VAL A 572 -9.36 2.26 12.45
CA VAL A 572 -10.27 3.38 12.69
C VAL A 572 -11.75 2.97 12.76
N ALA A 573 -12.16 1.88 12.09
CA ALA A 573 -13.50 1.31 12.24
C ALA A 573 -13.72 0.72 13.65
N ASN A 574 -12.64 0.40 14.37
CA ASN A 574 -12.66 -0.10 15.75
C ASN A 574 -12.15 0.94 16.76
N GLU A 575 -12.11 2.22 16.38
CA GLU A 575 -11.73 3.35 17.24
C GLU A 575 -10.33 3.21 17.89
N ILE A 576 -9.41 2.49 17.23
CA ILE A 576 -8.01 2.35 17.69
C ILE A 576 -7.22 3.60 17.26
N ASP A 577 -6.70 4.35 18.22
CA ASP A 577 -5.82 5.49 17.95
C ASP A 577 -4.44 5.02 17.48
N GLY A 578 -4.02 5.49 16.31
CA GLY A 578 -2.74 5.12 15.69
C GLY A 578 -1.46 5.75 16.24
N ILE A 579 -1.54 6.61 17.27
CA ILE A 579 -0.40 7.17 18.01
C ILE A 579 -0.37 6.53 19.40
N THR A 580 -1.41 6.75 20.20
CA THR A 580 -1.42 6.29 21.61
C THR A 580 -1.58 4.77 21.73
N SER A 581 -2.21 4.12 20.74
CA SER A 581 -2.46 2.68 20.71
C SER A 581 -1.84 2.00 19.48
N ALA A 582 -0.76 2.55 18.92
CA ALA A 582 -0.11 2.03 17.71
C ALA A 582 0.27 0.53 17.79
N GLY A 583 0.57 0.04 18.99
CA GLY A 583 0.87 -1.38 19.24
C GLY A 583 -0.32 -2.33 19.06
N ALA A 584 -1.56 -1.82 19.14
CA ALA A 584 -2.79 -2.58 18.93
C ALA A 584 -3.17 -2.71 17.44
N ILE A 585 -2.51 -1.96 16.55
CA ILE A 585 -2.77 -2.04 15.11
C ILE A 585 -2.22 -3.37 14.55
N SER A 586 -3.12 -4.16 13.99
CA SER A 586 -2.82 -5.42 13.32
C SER A 586 -2.26 -5.19 11.91
N TYR A 587 -1.73 -6.25 11.31
CA TYR A 587 -1.27 -6.25 9.94
C TYR A 587 -2.07 -7.28 9.15
N ALA A 588 -2.60 -6.85 8.01
CA ALA A 588 -3.20 -7.74 7.02
C ALA A 588 -2.10 -8.27 6.09
N LYS A 589 -2.46 -9.27 5.28
CA LYS A 589 -1.57 -9.90 4.31
C LYS A 589 -2.00 -9.50 2.91
N VAL A 590 -1.09 -8.88 2.16
CA VAL A 590 -1.26 -8.69 0.72
C VAL A 590 -0.35 -9.64 -0.03
N PRO A 591 -0.76 -10.18 -1.18
CA PRO A 591 0.11 -11.03 -1.98
C PRO A 591 1.43 -10.33 -2.34
N ASN A 592 2.53 -11.09 -2.36
CA ASN A 592 3.84 -10.57 -2.71
C ASN A 592 3.84 -10.09 -4.18
N LEU A 593 4.10 -8.79 -4.38
CA LEU A 593 4.10 -8.18 -5.71
C LEU A 593 5.25 -8.71 -6.57
N LEU A 594 6.42 -9.02 -5.99
CA LEU A 594 7.59 -9.49 -6.74
C LEU A 594 7.40 -10.88 -7.34
N TYR A 595 6.43 -11.66 -6.85
CA TYR A 595 6.11 -12.96 -7.44
C TYR A 595 5.60 -12.83 -8.87
N GLN A 596 5.08 -11.65 -9.25
CA GLN A 596 4.69 -11.33 -10.61
C GLN A 596 5.86 -11.45 -11.61
N TYR A 597 7.12 -11.43 -11.17
CA TYR A 597 8.25 -11.74 -12.04
C TYR A 597 8.18 -13.16 -12.66
N TYR A 598 7.51 -14.10 -12.00
CA TYR A 598 7.41 -15.51 -12.43
C TYR A 598 5.99 -15.89 -12.89
N PHE A 599 5.12 -14.90 -13.09
CA PHE A 599 3.76 -15.13 -13.54
C PHE A 599 3.73 -15.36 -15.05
N SER A 600 3.03 -16.40 -15.49
CA SER A 600 2.85 -16.72 -16.89
C SER A 600 1.47 -16.24 -17.33
N ASP A 601 1.45 -15.13 -18.07
CA ASP A 601 0.23 -14.62 -18.72
C ASP A 601 -0.37 -15.71 -19.62
N GLN A 602 0.44 -16.47 -20.34
CA GLN A 602 -0.04 -17.53 -21.20
C GLN A 602 -0.82 -18.60 -20.44
N LEU A 603 -0.45 -18.94 -19.19
CA LEU A 603 -1.16 -19.95 -18.41
C LEU A 603 -2.40 -19.43 -17.69
N ILE A 604 -2.37 -18.20 -17.19
CA ILE A 604 -3.40 -17.67 -16.28
C ILE A 604 -4.26 -16.58 -16.93
N GLN A 605 -3.69 -15.81 -17.87
CA GLN A 605 -4.37 -14.76 -18.63
C GLN A 605 -4.17 -14.91 -20.16
N PRO A 606 -4.47 -16.10 -20.75
CA PRO A 606 -4.27 -16.31 -22.18
C PRO A 606 -5.10 -15.32 -23.02
N LYS A 607 -4.51 -14.86 -24.13
CA LYS A 607 -5.23 -14.03 -25.11
C LYS A 607 -5.99 -14.92 -26.10
N GLY A 608 -7.19 -14.49 -26.47
CA GLY A 608 -8.00 -15.17 -27.48
C GLY A 608 -8.78 -16.38 -26.95
N LYS A 609 -9.45 -17.08 -27.88
CA LYS A 609 -10.29 -18.26 -27.61
C LYS A 609 -10.01 -19.41 -28.60
N GLU A 610 -9.07 -19.21 -29.50
CA GLU A 610 -8.66 -20.12 -30.55
C GLU A 610 -7.76 -21.25 -30.06
N VAL A 611 -7.62 -22.29 -30.88
CA VAL A 611 -6.71 -23.40 -30.62
C VAL A 611 -5.26 -22.91 -30.73
N PHE A 612 -4.51 -23.02 -29.64
CA PHE A 612 -3.08 -22.65 -29.60
C PHE A 612 -2.13 -23.86 -29.54
N PHE A 613 -2.66 -25.05 -29.26
CA PHE A 613 -1.88 -26.29 -29.16
C PHE A 613 -2.50 -27.40 -30.01
N SER A 614 -1.66 -28.18 -30.69
CA SER A 614 -2.07 -29.37 -31.44
C SER A 614 -0.98 -30.43 -31.41
N ARG A 615 -1.34 -31.66 -31.09
CA ARG A 615 -0.41 -32.80 -31.09
C ARG A 615 -1.08 -34.08 -31.54
N TYR A 616 -0.44 -34.78 -32.47
CA TYR A 616 -0.87 -36.11 -32.91
C TYR A 616 -0.15 -37.22 -32.13
N PHE A 617 -0.92 -38.17 -31.60
CA PHE A 617 -0.43 -39.35 -30.89
C PHE A 617 -0.61 -40.59 -31.76
N GLN A 618 0.44 -40.99 -32.47
CA GLN A 618 0.41 -42.10 -33.42
C GLN A 618 -0.08 -43.43 -32.83
N LYS A 619 0.25 -43.71 -31.56
CA LYS A 619 -0.13 -44.97 -30.90
C LYS A 619 -1.64 -45.06 -30.66
N ASP A 620 -2.25 -43.93 -30.31
CA ASP A 620 -3.66 -43.83 -29.95
C ASP A 620 -4.53 -43.38 -31.13
N ASP A 621 -3.90 -43.02 -32.25
CA ASP A 621 -4.50 -42.45 -33.46
C ASP A 621 -5.46 -41.30 -33.16
N VAL A 622 -4.96 -40.34 -32.37
CA VAL A 622 -5.74 -39.18 -31.92
C VAL A 622 -4.92 -37.90 -32.05
N THR A 623 -5.56 -36.84 -32.52
CA THR A 623 -5.05 -35.48 -32.44
C THR A 623 -5.67 -34.79 -31.24
N ILE A 624 -4.83 -34.38 -30.29
CA ILE A 624 -5.23 -33.59 -29.13
C ILE A 624 -4.98 -32.12 -29.44
N THR A 625 -5.99 -31.28 -29.25
CA THR A 625 -5.85 -29.82 -29.37
C THR A 625 -6.35 -29.13 -28.11
N MET A 626 -5.85 -27.93 -27.82
CA MET A 626 -6.27 -27.14 -26.64
C MET A 626 -6.53 -25.69 -27.01
N ARG A 627 -7.54 -25.10 -26.35
CA ARG A 627 -7.89 -23.68 -26.42
C ARG A 627 -8.34 -23.17 -25.05
N PRO A 628 -8.27 -21.85 -24.78
CA PRO A 628 -8.89 -21.26 -23.60
C PRO A 628 -10.41 -21.52 -23.61
N MET A 629 -11.01 -21.54 -22.43
CA MET A 629 -12.45 -21.68 -22.29
C MET A 629 -13.16 -20.46 -22.88
N ASP A 630 -14.17 -20.71 -23.71
CA ASP A 630 -15.15 -19.72 -24.11
C ASP A 630 -16.37 -19.84 -23.19
N LEU A 631 -16.51 -18.90 -22.24
CA LEU A 631 -17.62 -18.94 -21.29
C LEU A 631 -19.00 -19.00 -21.95
N ASP A 632 -19.20 -18.28 -23.06
CA ASP A 632 -20.51 -18.18 -23.70
C ASP A 632 -20.91 -19.47 -24.42
N GLU A 633 -19.92 -20.22 -24.94
CA GLU A 633 -20.12 -21.44 -25.73
C GLU A 633 -19.96 -22.73 -24.89
N ASP A 634 -19.06 -22.73 -23.89
CA ASP A 634 -18.66 -23.94 -23.17
C ASP A 634 -19.42 -24.16 -21.86
N LEU A 635 -20.05 -23.14 -21.27
CA LEU A 635 -20.65 -23.23 -19.94
C LEU A 635 -21.73 -24.31 -19.83
N GLU A 636 -22.65 -24.38 -20.79
CA GLU A 636 -23.74 -25.38 -20.78
C GLU A 636 -23.18 -26.81 -20.91
N MET A 637 -22.12 -26.98 -21.72
CA MET A 637 -21.41 -28.26 -21.86
C MET A 637 -20.72 -28.66 -20.56
N LEU A 638 -19.98 -27.75 -19.93
CA LEU A 638 -19.31 -28.00 -18.64
C LEU A 638 -20.31 -28.28 -17.53
N HIS A 639 -21.44 -27.55 -17.50
CA HIS A 639 -22.53 -27.82 -16.57
C HIS A 639 -23.08 -29.25 -16.73
N GLU A 640 -23.32 -29.70 -17.97
CA GLU A 640 -23.73 -31.09 -18.21
C GLU A 640 -22.66 -32.08 -17.73
N TRP A 641 -21.38 -31.82 -18.02
CA TRP A 641 -20.26 -32.67 -17.61
C TRP A 641 -20.16 -32.84 -16.09
N PHE A 642 -20.25 -31.75 -15.32
CA PHE A 642 -20.18 -31.80 -13.85
C PHE A 642 -21.39 -32.49 -13.22
N ASN A 643 -22.53 -32.55 -13.93
CA ASN A 643 -23.74 -33.24 -13.49
C ASN A 643 -23.76 -34.75 -13.83
N ARG A 644 -22.72 -35.29 -14.50
CA ARG A 644 -22.61 -36.74 -14.76
C ARG A 644 -22.28 -37.51 -13.48
N GLU A 645 -22.80 -38.74 -13.35
CA GLU A 645 -22.64 -39.57 -12.14
C GLU A 645 -21.18 -39.78 -11.70
N HIS A 646 -20.23 -39.90 -12.63
CA HIS A 646 -18.82 -40.08 -12.30
C HIS A 646 -18.13 -38.78 -11.85
N ALA A 647 -18.64 -37.63 -12.29
CA ALA A 647 -18.12 -36.30 -11.95
C ALA A 647 -18.48 -35.93 -10.51
N ILE A 648 -19.75 -36.12 -10.13
CA ILE A 648 -20.32 -35.75 -8.83
C ILE A 648 -19.47 -36.28 -7.66
N LYS A 649 -18.99 -37.52 -7.75
CA LYS A 649 -18.22 -38.18 -6.68
C LYS A 649 -16.88 -37.50 -6.37
N ILE A 650 -16.27 -36.84 -7.36
CA ILE A 650 -14.90 -36.32 -7.26
C ILE A 650 -14.89 -34.80 -7.25
N TRP A 651 -15.70 -34.16 -8.08
CA TRP A 651 -15.69 -32.72 -8.31
C TRP A 651 -16.66 -31.95 -7.42
N GLN A 652 -17.83 -32.54 -7.11
CA GLN A 652 -18.86 -31.89 -6.30
C GLN A 652 -19.31 -30.51 -6.84
N MET A 653 -19.15 -30.28 -8.15
CA MET A 653 -19.53 -29.06 -8.87
C MET A 653 -20.85 -29.21 -9.64
N ASN A 654 -21.73 -30.13 -9.23
CA ASN A 654 -23.08 -30.30 -9.78
C ASN A 654 -24.05 -29.21 -9.27
N TRP A 655 -23.56 -27.97 -9.27
CA TRP A 655 -24.27 -26.78 -8.84
C TRP A 655 -25.29 -26.33 -9.89
N PRO A 656 -26.27 -25.50 -9.52
CA PRO A 656 -27.04 -24.72 -10.47
C PRO A 656 -26.15 -23.97 -11.48
N ILE A 657 -26.65 -23.79 -12.71
CA ILE A 657 -25.86 -23.23 -13.81
C ILE A 657 -25.41 -21.78 -13.58
N ASP A 658 -26.19 -20.99 -12.84
CA ASP A 658 -25.86 -19.63 -12.40
C ASP A 658 -24.71 -19.59 -11.39
N GLU A 659 -24.63 -20.57 -10.51
CA GLU A 659 -23.50 -20.74 -9.59
C GLU A 659 -22.23 -21.13 -10.36
N LEU A 660 -22.32 -22.05 -11.34
CA LEU A 660 -21.19 -22.41 -12.20
C LEU A 660 -20.76 -21.25 -13.10
N GLU A 661 -21.70 -20.48 -13.64
CA GLU A 661 -21.41 -19.26 -14.40
C GLU A 661 -20.62 -18.27 -13.54
N THR A 662 -21.10 -18.05 -12.30
CA THR A 662 -20.45 -17.15 -11.35
C THR A 662 -19.02 -17.59 -11.04
N TYR A 663 -18.79 -18.90 -10.87
CA TYR A 663 -17.45 -19.47 -10.68
C TYR A 663 -16.50 -19.09 -11.81
N TYR A 664 -16.89 -19.33 -13.07
CA TYR A 664 -16.03 -19.01 -14.21
C TYR A 664 -15.88 -17.51 -14.47
N ARG A 665 -16.92 -16.70 -14.20
CA ARG A 665 -16.82 -15.23 -14.30
C ARG A 665 -15.85 -14.63 -13.30
N LEU A 666 -15.61 -15.29 -12.17
CA LEU A 666 -14.60 -14.90 -11.19
C LEU A 666 -13.22 -15.46 -11.51
N MET A 667 -13.15 -16.71 -11.98
CA MET A 667 -11.89 -17.40 -12.29
C MET A 667 -11.17 -16.77 -13.49
N LEU A 668 -11.85 -16.66 -14.63
CA LEU A 668 -11.22 -16.30 -15.90
C LEU A 668 -10.48 -14.94 -15.89
N PRO A 669 -10.97 -13.88 -15.21
CA PRO A 669 -10.22 -12.63 -15.09
C PRO A 669 -9.25 -12.57 -13.89
N SER A 670 -9.17 -13.63 -13.07
CA SER A 670 -8.34 -13.66 -11.85
C SER A 670 -6.84 -13.76 -12.13
N ASP A 671 -6.03 -13.60 -11.08
CA ASP A 671 -4.60 -13.94 -11.07
C ASP A 671 -4.33 -15.31 -10.41
N GLU A 672 -5.39 -16.12 -10.25
CA GLU A 672 -5.34 -17.38 -9.51
C GLU A 672 -5.30 -18.57 -10.46
N SER A 673 -6.17 -18.58 -11.49
CA SER A 673 -6.34 -19.73 -12.37
C SER A 673 -7.03 -19.41 -13.68
N HIS A 674 -6.90 -20.31 -14.65
CA HIS A 674 -7.60 -20.25 -15.94
C HIS A 674 -8.05 -21.63 -16.40
N SER A 675 -9.14 -21.66 -17.16
CA SER A 675 -9.76 -22.90 -17.65
C SER A 675 -9.55 -23.08 -19.16
N TYR A 676 -9.31 -24.32 -19.57
CA TYR A 676 -9.01 -24.71 -20.94
C TYR A 676 -9.86 -25.90 -21.38
N ILE A 677 -10.21 -25.93 -22.66
CA ILE A 677 -10.91 -27.05 -23.29
C ILE A 677 -9.94 -27.83 -24.16
N VAL A 678 -9.88 -29.14 -23.92
CA VAL A 678 -9.11 -30.10 -24.70
C VAL A 678 -10.04 -30.90 -25.59
N LEU A 679 -9.71 -30.93 -26.87
CA LEU A 679 -10.46 -31.64 -27.89
C LEU A 679 -9.67 -32.85 -28.40
N SER A 680 -10.37 -33.97 -28.58
CA SER A 680 -9.87 -35.20 -29.18
C SER A 680 -10.46 -35.32 -30.59
N ASN A 681 -9.62 -35.25 -31.62
CA ASN A 681 -10.06 -35.23 -33.03
C ASN A 681 -11.11 -34.13 -33.32
N GLY A 682 -10.99 -32.98 -32.66
CA GLY A 682 -11.91 -31.84 -32.79
C GLY A 682 -13.17 -31.90 -31.92
N GLU A 683 -13.39 -32.97 -31.13
CA GLU A 683 -14.51 -33.06 -30.19
C GLU A 683 -14.05 -32.71 -28.75
N PRO A 684 -14.69 -31.76 -28.03
CA PRO A 684 -14.39 -31.49 -26.63
C PRO A 684 -14.50 -32.76 -25.77
N SER A 685 -13.46 -33.05 -25.00
CA SER A 685 -13.33 -34.32 -24.27
C SER A 685 -12.73 -34.17 -22.87
N CYS A 686 -12.03 -33.07 -22.61
CA CYS A 686 -11.40 -32.82 -21.32
C CYS A 686 -11.43 -31.32 -21.01
N ASN A 687 -11.58 -30.99 -19.74
CA ASN A 687 -11.40 -29.64 -19.20
C ASN A 687 -10.16 -29.67 -18.28
N ILE A 688 -9.34 -28.63 -18.38
CA ILE A 688 -8.16 -28.44 -17.55
C ILE A 688 -8.26 -27.07 -16.90
N GLU A 689 -7.96 -27.00 -15.62
CA GLU A 689 -7.82 -25.74 -14.90
C GLU A 689 -6.37 -25.63 -14.46
N VAL A 690 -5.64 -24.66 -15.01
CA VAL A 690 -4.27 -24.34 -14.59
C VAL A 690 -4.37 -23.27 -13.51
N TYR A 691 -3.70 -23.46 -12.39
CA TYR A 691 -3.74 -22.52 -11.27
C TYR A 691 -2.35 -22.18 -10.78
N TRP A 692 -2.19 -21.00 -10.19
CA TRP A 692 -0.95 -20.54 -9.59
C TRP A 692 -0.99 -20.75 -8.07
N PRO A 693 -0.26 -21.75 -7.51
CA PRO A 693 -0.31 -22.11 -6.10
C PRO A 693 0.04 -20.95 -5.14
N CYS A 694 0.79 -19.94 -5.61
CA CYS A 694 1.07 -18.74 -4.82
C CYS A 694 -0.19 -17.92 -4.50
N ARG A 695 -1.25 -18.05 -5.29
CA ARG A 695 -2.55 -17.40 -5.06
C ARG A 695 -3.65 -18.40 -4.64
N ASP A 696 -3.37 -19.69 -4.64
CA ASP A 696 -4.32 -20.75 -4.25
C ASP A 696 -4.09 -21.26 -2.81
N ILE A 697 -5.14 -21.77 -2.17
CA ILE A 697 -5.07 -22.32 -0.81
C ILE A 697 -4.09 -23.50 -0.67
N VAL A 698 -3.80 -24.25 -1.74
CA VAL A 698 -2.81 -25.35 -1.70
C VAL A 698 -1.42 -24.84 -1.31
N GLY A 699 -1.10 -23.58 -1.60
CA GLY A 699 0.17 -22.95 -1.22
C GLY A 699 0.38 -22.85 0.30
N ASP A 700 -0.65 -23.06 1.13
CA ASP A 700 -0.53 -23.07 2.59
C ASP A 700 -0.09 -24.43 3.15
N TYR A 701 0.00 -25.47 2.31
CA TYR A 701 0.29 -26.85 2.72
C TYR A 701 1.72 -27.31 2.45
N TYR A 702 2.53 -26.48 1.80
CA TYR A 702 3.95 -26.72 1.53
C TYR A 702 4.70 -25.40 1.28
N GLU A 703 6.03 -25.44 1.20
CA GLU A 703 6.84 -24.27 0.83
C GLU A 703 6.66 -23.99 -0.67
N VAL A 704 5.70 -23.12 -0.98
CA VAL A 704 5.34 -22.75 -2.35
C VAL A 704 6.35 -21.78 -2.95
N MET A 705 6.74 -22.05 -4.21
CA MET A 705 7.59 -21.17 -5.01
C MET A 705 6.77 -20.46 -6.09
N PRO A 706 7.13 -19.22 -6.47
CA PRO A 706 6.42 -18.49 -7.54
C PRO A 706 6.52 -19.13 -8.92
N THR A 707 7.45 -20.06 -9.11
CA THR A 707 7.60 -20.88 -10.33
C THR A 707 6.72 -22.14 -10.33
N ASP A 708 5.96 -22.40 -9.27
CA ASP A 708 5.11 -23.59 -9.17
C ASP A 708 3.79 -23.33 -9.92
N TYR A 709 3.30 -24.30 -10.69
CA TYR A 709 1.98 -24.23 -11.34
C TYR A 709 1.20 -25.51 -11.13
N GLY A 710 -0.07 -25.41 -10.77
CA GLY A 710 -0.93 -26.55 -10.52
C GLY A 710 -1.90 -26.82 -11.65
N THR A 711 -2.45 -28.03 -11.70
CA THR A 711 -3.49 -28.39 -12.67
C THR A 711 -4.57 -29.28 -12.06
N HIS A 712 -5.82 -28.96 -12.35
CA HIS A 712 -6.94 -29.89 -12.29
C HIS A 712 -7.28 -30.41 -13.68
N GLN A 713 -7.70 -31.67 -13.78
CA GLN A 713 -8.00 -32.30 -15.05
C GLN A 713 -9.29 -33.12 -14.93
N PHE A 714 -10.30 -32.70 -15.69
CA PHE A 714 -11.58 -33.38 -15.84
C PHE A 714 -11.63 -34.11 -17.19
N ILE A 715 -11.99 -35.41 -17.18
CA ILE A 715 -12.24 -36.19 -18.40
C ILE A 715 -13.73 -36.48 -18.52
N ALA A 716 -14.36 -36.00 -19.59
CA ALA A 716 -15.81 -36.11 -19.76
C ALA A 716 -16.28 -37.49 -20.25
N PRO A 717 -15.67 -38.10 -21.28
CA PRO A 717 -16.13 -39.39 -21.79
C PRO A 717 -15.98 -40.50 -20.75
N THR A 718 -16.97 -41.38 -20.66
CA THR A 718 -16.89 -42.62 -19.88
C THR A 718 -16.47 -43.81 -20.74
N ASP A 719 -16.67 -43.75 -22.05
CA ASP A 719 -16.23 -44.74 -23.04
C ASP A 719 -14.69 -44.81 -23.09
N PRO A 720 -14.07 -45.95 -22.75
CA PRO A 720 -12.63 -46.14 -22.81
C PRO A 720 -12.00 -45.81 -24.17
N LYS A 721 -12.73 -45.95 -25.28
CA LYS A 721 -12.23 -45.66 -26.64
C LYS A 721 -12.18 -44.17 -26.95
N LYS A 722 -12.88 -43.34 -26.17
CA LYS A 722 -12.97 -41.88 -26.36
C LYS A 722 -12.30 -41.07 -25.26
N LYS A 723 -11.85 -41.74 -24.18
CA LYS A 723 -11.29 -41.08 -23.00
C LYS A 723 -9.95 -40.40 -23.24
N PHE A 724 -9.08 -40.99 -24.07
CA PHE A 724 -7.73 -40.52 -24.39
C PHE A 724 -6.98 -39.86 -23.21
N VAL A 725 -7.06 -40.48 -22.02
CA VAL A 725 -6.58 -39.87 -20.76
C VAL A 725 -5.08 -39.55 -20.84
N SER A 726 -4.25 -40.53 -21.22
CA SER A 726 -2.80 -40.35 -21.28
C SER A 726 -2.39 -39.31 -22.35
N PRO A 727 -2.89 -39.34 -23.60
CA PRO A 727 -2.66 -38.27 -24.58
C PRO A 727 -3.05 -36.87 -24.07
N SER A 728 -4.21 -36.75 -23.41
CA SER A 728 -4.70 -35.47 -22.88
C SER A 728 -3.82 -34.97 -21.73
N THR A 729 -3.44 -35.84 -20.80
CA THR A 729 -2.57 -35.48 -19.67
C THR A 729 -1.15 -35.15 -20.12
N GLN A 730 -0.58 -35.87 -21.09
CA GLN A 730 0.73 -35.50 -21.66
C GLN A 730 0.67 -34.13 -22.33
N SER A 731 -0.37 -33.86 -23.12
CA SER A 731 -0.57 -32.55 -23.77
C SER A 731 -0.67 -31.40 -22.77
N MET A 732 -1.37 -31.61 -21.65
CA MET A 732 -1.42 -30.66 -20.53
C MET A 732 -0.04 -30.37 -19.94
N VAL A 733 0.73 -31.43 -19.65
CA VAL A 733 2.05 -31.31 -19.04
C VAL A 733 3.05 -30.68 -20.02
N ASP A 734 2.97 -31.01 -21.30
CA ASP A 734 3.76 -30.37 -22.35
C ASP A 734 3.50 -28.86 -22.38
N TYR A 735 2.22 -28.45 -22.38
CA TYR A 735 1.84 -27.04 -22.41
C TYR A 735 2.36 -26.26 -21.20
N VAL A 736 2.16 -26.80 -20.00
CA VAL A 736 2.58 -26.12 -18.78
C VAL A 736 4.11 -26.03 -18.72
N PHE A 737 4.85 -27.10 -19.04
CA PHE A 737 6.32 -27.05 -19.01
C PHE A 737 6.97 -26.30 -20.17
N ALA A 738 6.23 -25.98 -21.23
CA ALA A 738 6.72 -25.12 -22.30
C ALA A 738 6.93 -23.67 -21.87
N GLN A 739 6.27 -23.25 -20.79
CA GLN A 739 6.42 -21.90 -20.25
C GLN A 739 7.71 -21.82 -19.41
N PRO A 740 8.66 -20.93 -19.72
CA PRO A 740 9.98 -20.92 -19.11
C PRO A 740 9.94 -20.69 -17.59
N GLU A 741 8.96 -19.95 -17.09
CA GLU A 741 8.77 -19.61 -15.67
C GLU A 741 8.48 -20.83 -14.79
N VAL A 742 7.98 -21.92 -15.39
CA VAL A 742 7.49 -23.08 -14.64
C VAL A 742 8.64 -23.97 -14.18
N GLY A 743 8.87 -24.02 -12.88
CA GLY A 743 9.85 -24.91 -12.25
C GLY A 743 9.30 -26.32 -12.01
N LYS A 744 8.10 -26.42 -11.45
CA LYS A 744 7.43 -27.71 -11.20
C LYS A 744 5.91 -27.59 -11.32
N MET A 745 5.28 -28.72 -11.63
CA MET A 745 3.84 -28.88 -11.57
C MET A 745 3.37 -29.44 -10.23
N VAL A 746 2.24 -28.93 -9.75
CA VAL A 746 1.61 -29.29 -8.47
C VAL A 746 0.28 -30.01 -8.71
N GLY A 747 -0.01 -31.00 -7.87
CA GLY A 747 -1.27 -31.70 -7.90
C GLY A 747 -1.73 -32.14 -6.52
N GLU A 748 -3.02 -32.03 -6.28
CA GLU A 748 -3.65 -32.29 -4.99
C GLU A 748 -5.01 -32.99 -5.18
N GLY A 749 -4.97 -34.14 -5.88
CA GLY A 749 -6.15 -34.98 -6.12
C GLY A 749 -6.62 -35.69 -4.86
N SER A 750 -7.92 -35.95 -4.75
CA SER A 750 -8.49 -36.71 -3.62
C SER A 750 -7.81 -38.08 -3.45
N VAL A 751 -7.58 -38.48 -2.20
CA VAL A 751 -7.05 -39.81 -1.86
C VAL A 751 -7.93 -40.96 -2.36
N ASP A 752 -9.22 -40.69 -2.58
CA ASP A 752 -10.19 -41.67 -3.06
C ASP A 752 -10.09 -41.91 -4.58
N SER A 753 -9.31 -41.11 -5.31
CA SER A 753 -9.17 -41.19 -6.77
C SER A 753 -7.94 -41.99 -7.20
N LEU A 754 -8.02 -43.32 -7.09
CA LEU A 754 -6.94 -44.22 -7.52
C LEU A 754 -6.58 -44.04 -9.00
N ALA A 755 -7.59 -43.82 -9.85
CA ALA A 755 -7.39 -43.62 -11.30
C ALA A 755 -6.58 -42.35 -11.61
N SER A 756 -6.85 -41.24 -10.90
CA SER A 756 -6.08 -40.00 -11.03
C SER A 756 -4.64 -40.21 -10.60
N MET A 757 -4.42 -40.88 -9.47
CA MET A 757 -3.08 -41.18 -8.95
C MET A 757 -2.26 -42.04 -9.93
N MET A 758 -2.85 -43.09 -10.50
CA MET A 758 -2.19 -43.95 -11.49
C MET A 758 -1.80 -43.17 -12.75
N ASN A 759 -2.70 -42.31 -13.24
CA ASN A 759 -2.44 -41.48 -14.42
C ASN A 759 -1.33 -40.45 -14.17
N LYS A 760 -1.36 -39.76 -13.02
CA LYS A 760 -0.30 -38.81 -12.63
C LYS A 760 1.07 -39.48 -12.50
N ALA A 761 1.14 -40.66 -11.88
CA ALA A 761 2.36 -41.46 -11.83
C ALA A 761 2.86 -41.87 -13.23
N HIS A 762 1.94 -42.16 -14.15
CA HIS A 762 2.27 -42.47 -15.54
C HIS A 762 2.95 -41.29 -16.25
N VAL A 763 2.56 -40.04 -15.98
CA VAL A 763 3.20 -38.84 -16.56
C VAL A 763 4.30 -38.22 -15.69
N GLY A 764 4.80 -38.94 -14.68
CA GLY A 764 6.02 -38.54 -13.95
C GLY A 764 5.82 -37.84 -12.62
N PHE A 765 4.57 -37.61 -12.18
CA PHE A 765 4.31 -37.08 -10.84
C PHE A 765 4.69 -38.09 -9.76
N LYS A 766 5.22 -37.60 -8.65
CA LYS A 766 5.53 -38.36 -7.44
C LYS A 766 4.74 -37.79 -6.26
N VAL A 767 4.17 -38.67 -5.44
CA VAL A 767 3.47 -38.28 -4.21
C VAL A 767 4.50 -37.83 -3.18
N ASP A 768 4.28 -36.65 -2.59
CA ASP A 768 5.08 -36.10 -1.49
C ASP A 768 4.48 -36.53 -0.14
N LYS A 769 3.24 -36.10 0.12
CA LYS A 769 2.51 -36.40 1.36
C LYS A 769 1.00 -36.28 1.17
N VAL A 770 0.24 -36.74 2.16
CA VAL A 770 -1.21 -36.51 2.25
C VAL A 770 -1.46 -35.22 3.02
N ILE A 771 -2.34 -34.36 2.51
CA ILE A 771 -2.74 -33.10 3.12
C ILE A 771 -4.24 -33.10 3.43
N GLU A 772 -4.64 -32.39 4.48
CA GLU A 772 -6.04 -32.24 4.90
C GLU A 772 -6.50 -30.81 4.58
N MET A 773 -7.25 -30.67 3.49
CA MET A 773 -7.82 -29.41 3.02
C MET A 773 -9.25 -29.26 3.56
N PRO A 774 -9.82 -28.04 3.63
CA PRO A 774 -11.13 -27.80 4.24
C PRO A 774 -12.27 -28.66 3.67
N HIS A 775 -12.15 -29.08 2.41
CA HIS A 775 -13.19 -29.81 1.69
C HIS A 775 -12.75 -31.21 1.20
N LYS A 776 -11.47 -31.59 1.37
CA LYS A 776 -10.96 -32.88 0.88
C LYS A 776 -9.68 -33.32 1.59
N LYS A 777 -9.48 -34.64 1.67
CA LYS A 777 -8.17 -35.24 1.94
C LYS A 777 -7.48 -35.53 0.61
N ALA A 778 -6.30 -34.97 0.38
CA ALA A 778 -5.65 -34.97 -0.93
C ALA A 778 -4.23 -35.54 -0.88
N ASN A 779 -3.83 -36.25 -1.94
CA ASN A 779 -2.45 -36.62 -2.19
C ASN A 779 -1.73 -35.43 -2.83
N LEU A 780 -0.88 -34.74 -2.08
CA LEU A 780 0.01 -33.72 -2.65
C LEU A 780 1.10 -34.43 -3.46
N ASN A 781 1.23 -34.06 -4.73
CA ASN A 781 2.18 -34.63 -5.66
C ASN A 781 2.83 -33.54 -6.50
N PHE A 782 4.08 -33.80 -6.90
CA PHE A 782 4.88 -32.89 -7.71
C PHE A 782 5.37 -33.60 -8.96
N CYS A 783 5.48 -32.86 -10.06
CA CYS A 783 6.24 -33.26 -11.23
C CYS A 783 7.25 -32.15 -11.52
N TYR A 784 8.54 -32.48 -11.53
CA TYR A 784 9.56 -31.54 -12.01
C TYR A 784 9.71 -31.70 -13.52
N ARG A 785 10.01 -30.60 -14.20
CA ARG A 785 10.21 -30.54 -15.65
C ARG A 785 11.23 -31.61 -16.11
N GLU A 786 12.31 -31.78 -15.35
CA GLU A 786 13.36 -32.75 -15.62
C GLU A 786 12.85 -34.20 -15.51
N TRP A 787 11.98 -34.50 -14.55
CA TRP A 787 11.40 -35.85 -14.38
C TRP A 787 10.50 -36.21 -15.57
N TYR A 788 9.76 -35.23 -16.07
CA TYR A 788 8.90 -35.41 -17.23
C TYR A 788 9.73 -35.66 -18.49
N TRP A 789 10.75 -34.85 -18.75
CA TRP A 789 11.62 -35.01 -19.92
C TRP A 789 12.54 -36.22 -19.84
N GLU A 790 12.95 -36.69 -18.66
CA GLU A 790 13.65 -37.96 -18.52
C GLU A 790 12.76 -39.12 -18.99
N LYS A 791 11.46 -39.06 -18.68
CA LYS A 791 10.48 -40.09 -19.04
C LYS A 791 10.00 -39.98 -20.49
N PHE A 792 9.91 -38.76 -21.01
CA PHE A 792 9.49 -38.45 -22.38
C PHE A 792 10.47 -37.47 -23.06
N PRO A 793 11.69 -37.91 -23.43
CA PRO A 793 12.72 -37.02 -23.98
C PRO A 793 12.30 -36.29 -25.26
N GLN A 794 11.46 -36.94 -26.07
CA GLN A 794 10.91 -36.38 -27.30
C GLN A 794 9.96 -35.18 -27.07
N ASN A 795 9.52 -34.95 -25.82
CA ASN A 795 8.61 -33.87 -25.48
C ASN A 795 9.36 -32.57 -25.07
N LYS A 796 10.69 -32.54 -25.16
CA LYS A 796 11.49 -31.35 -24.83
C LYS A 796 11.34 -30.23 -25.85
N ASP A 797 11.12 -30.59 -27.12
CA ASP A 797 11.11 -29.68 -28.26
C ASP A 797 9.70 -29.58 -28.91
N VAL A 798 8.62 -29.73 -28.13
CA VAL A 798 7.26 -29.64 -28.67
C VAL A 798 6.99 -28.21 -29.15
N GLU A 799 6.68 -28.05 -30.44
CA GLU A 799 6.34 -26.76 -31.04
C GLU A 799 4.87 -26.40 -30.81
N PHE A 800 4.60 -25.14 -30.47
CA PHE A 800 3.25 -24.59 -30.26
C PHE A 800 2.84 -23.71 -31.45
N THR A 801 1.57 -23.76 -31.85
CA THR A 801 1.09 -23.10 -33.08
C THR A 801 0.92 -21.58 -32.96
N VAL A 802 0.85 -21.06 -31.73
CA VAL A 802 0.86 -19.62 -31.45
C VAL A 802 2.21 -19.29 -30.83
N LYS A 803 2.91 -18.28 -31.38
CA LYS A 803 4.24 -17.90 -30.89
C LYS A 803 4.15 -17.54 -29.41
N ILE A 804 4.94 -18.26 -28.62
CA ILE A 804 5.15 -18.14 -27.18
C ILE A 804 5.66 -16.73 -26.79
N THR A 805 6.07 -15.88 -27.74
CA THR A 805 6.95 -14.72 -27.48
C THR A 805 6.65 -13.42 -28.24
N GLU A 806 5.51 -13.24 -28.91
CA GLU A 806 5.25 -11.94 -29.59
C GLU A 806 4.76 -10.82 -28.65
N HIS A 807 4.51 -11.11 -27.37
CA HIS A 807 4.04 -10.14 -26.38
C HIS A 807 4.72 -10.25 -25.00
N GLU A 808 5.92 -10.84 -24.94
CA GLU A 808 6.87 -10.57 -23.84
C GLU A 808 7.75 -9.37 -24.18
#